data_AF-A0AAV1EUJ7-F1
#
_entry.id   AF-A0AAV1EUJ7-F1
#
_cell.length_a   1.000
_cell.length_b   1.000
_cell.length_c   1.000
_cell.angle_alpha   90.00
_cell.angle_beta   90.00
_cell.angle_gamma   90.00
#
_symmetry.space_group_name_H-M   'P 1'
#
loop_
_entity.id
_entity.type
_entity.pdbx_description
1 polymer ?
#
loop_
_entity_poly.entity_id
_entity_poly.type
_entity_poly.pdbx_seq_one_letter_code
_entity_poly.pdbx_strand_id
1 'polypeptide(L)'
;MLCWGNAKDGQLGIGVERNPMFEPRICPVFRGRGLREVACGGQHSMFLLHDGSVYTCGSNSCGQLGHDKTGISPELVGALDTQKITMVSCGRTHSMAVNEQGQVFAWGAGEGGQLGLGTSEMAVRIPRLVKRLCDHRISQVMCGNQHCIALSRDGQLFTWGQNTSGQLGLGKGESSKLFPHPLKSLAGIPLAQITAGGDHSFALSLSGAVFGWGKNKAGQLGLNDKQDRAVPCHIKFLRSQKVVHISCGDEHTAALTKDGGLFTFGDGSWGQLGHGSTNNELLPRRVLELMGTEVSQISCGRHHTLAFVPSTGVVYAFGCNSHGQLGTGMMGDARSPFPVKASFLTGNANKTELKHYTMTKIICGGDHSFLLYSTEQSFVPPEDFRVINVSKSLSPITYERLDSWRLKLMYSPDSSITNDIIIQLSSTACWNASFLDQSDDAHFKTNPKIPGIDLNSVRMLFETLSKPAFSGLLEQTSKSFESLLIPQLPRSPPDVEAMRIYLILSEYPALQDSKNYIRLTIPFAMAILRLDANPSKVLDNWWCFVDGNVFTRMVDMYKSIVVFMLTGGKTLLVPVFYENYFVATLRLLEKLHKVNLKAHHVEYNRFYIPDITTLVDIQEDYLKWFLSKADIKVGSSPSQSDFPSVNLCAYPFILNAQAKTTMLQTDAELQMQMAVSGANLHNVFMLLTLEPHLARNPYLVLHVRRNHLVSDTLRELTMYSDVDLKKPLKVIFDGEEAVDAGGVTKEFFLLLLKELMDPVYGMFTHYKESNLLWFSDKCFVEQNWFHLIGIICGLAIYNSTVVDLHFPLALYKKLLNVSTTLEDLMELSPTEARSLQQLLDYEGSDVEEMFLLNFAITRENYGMTEVKELIPGGESISVDKNNRKEFVEAYLRYVFTDSVSEQYSAFSAGFLKVCGGEILSLFQPSELMAMVVGNNNYNWEEMEKNAVYKGEFTATHPTVRLFWEVFHEFPLEKKKQFLLFLTGSDRIPIHGMESLRIVIQSTTAEEHYLPVAHTCYNLLDMPCYQTKDILRRRLTQAVEQYEGFSLV
;
A
#
# COMPACT_ATOMS: atom_id res chain seq x y z
N MET A 1 50.85 -8.85 17.50
CA MET A 1 49.73 -8.65 18.45
C MET A 1 50.28 -8.10 19.75
N LEU A 2 49.58 -7.13 20.33
CA LEU A 2 49.79 -6.66 21.70
C LEU A 2 48.68 -7.22 22.61
N CYS A 3 48.97 -7.43 23.88
CA CYS A 3 48.00 -7.83 24.90
C CYS A 3 48.28 -7.14 26.24
N TRP A 4 47.22 -6.89 27.02
CA TRP A 4 47.29 -6.30 28.36
C TRP A 4 46.02 -6.60 29.16
N GLY A 5 46.02 -6.25 30.45
CA GLY A 5 44.94 -6.53 31.38
C GLY A 5 45.24 -7.72 32.30
N ASN A 6 44.18 -8.41 32.71
CA ASN A 6 44.26 -9.53 33.64
C ASN A 6 45.01 -10.73 33.04
N ALA A 7 46.04 -11.22 33.74
CA ALA A 7 46.85 -12.38 33.34
C ALA A 7 46.79 -13.56 34.32
N LYS A 8 45.94 -13.48 35.36
CA LYS A 8 45.95 -14.40 36.52
C LYS A 8 45.83 -15.87 36.13
N ASP A 9 45.00 -16.17 35.14
CA ASP A 9 44.69 -17.53 34.68
C ASP A 9 45.45 -17.90 33.40
N GLY A 10 46.33 -17.02 32.89
CA GLY A 10 47.07 -17.21 31.64
C GLY A 10 46.33 -16.74 30.38
N GLN A 11 45.22 -16.01 30.52
CA GLN A 11 44.39 -15.59 29.38
C GLN A 11 45.11 -14.67 28.36
N LEU A 12 46.19 -13.98 28.74
CA LEU A 12 46.99 -13.19 27.78
C LEU A 12 47.88 -14.04 26.86
N GLY A 13 48.12 -15.31 27.21
CA GLY A 13 48.92 -16.23 26.40
C GLY A 13 50.42 -15.90 26.32
N ILE A 14 50.96 -15.15 27.28
CA ILE A 14 52.36 -14.67 27.28
C ILE A 14 53.34 -15.54 28.09
N GLY A 15 52.89 -16.67 28.66
CA GLY A 15 53.73 -17.53 29.49
C GLY A 15 53.53 -17.30 30.99
N VAL A 16 54.59 -17.50 31.79
CA VAL A 16 54.52 -17.68 33.26
C VAL A 16 54.11 -16.40 34.03
N GLU A 17 54.12 -15.21 33.40
CA GLU A 17 53.70 -13.96 34.04
C GLU A 17 52.19 -13.98 34.37
N ARG A 18 51.86 -14.00 35.68
CA ARG A 18 50.48 -13.98 36.19
C ARG A 18 50.02 -12.63 36.74
N ASN A 19 50.89 -11.62 36.71
CA ASN A 19 50.57 -10.29 37.22
C ASN A 19 49.73 -9.49 36.21
N PRO A 20 48.79 -8.65 36.67
CA PRO A 20 48.04 -7.75 35.79
C PRO A 20 48.97 -6.80 35.03
N MET A 21 48.61 -6.51 33.79
CA MET A 21 49.44 -5.79 32.84
C MET A 21 48.80 -4.46 32.49
N PHE A 22 49.36 -3.37 33.00
CA PHE A 22 48.82 -2.02 32.84
C PHE A 22 49.27 -1.33 31.53
N GLU A 23 50.20 -1.95 30.80
CA GLU A 23 50.71 -1.45 29.52
C GLU A 23 50.66 -2.56 28.46
N PRO A 24 50.35 -2.24 27.19
CA PRO A 24 50.40 -3.19 26.08
C PRO A 24 51.77 -3.86 25.97
N ARG A 25 51.81 -5.19 25.91
CA ARG A 25 53.03 -5.97 25.64
C ARG A 25 52.92 -6.81 24.39
N ILE A 26 54.04 -7.02 23.71
CA ILE A 26 54.11 -7.85 22.50
C ILE A 26 53.97 -9.32 22.89
N CYS A 27 53.00 -10.00 22.28
CA CYS A 27 52.89 -11.45 22.33
C CYS A 27 53.51 -12.07 21.06
N PRO A 28 54.67 -12.75 21.14
CA PRO A 28 55.38 -13.26 19.97
C PRO A 28 54.84 -14.58 19.41
N VAL A 29 53.91 -15.24 20.11
CA VAL A 29 53.45 -16.63 19.83
C VAL A 29 52.95 -16.83 18.40
N PHE A 30 52.29 -15.82 17.82
CA PHE A 30 51.70 -15.90 16.48
C PHE A 30 52.46 -15.11 15.42
N ARG A 31 53.71 -14.73 15.68
CA ARG A 31 54.53 -13.96 14.73
C ARG A 31 54.71 -14.74 13.43
N GLY A 32 54.29 -14.16 12.31
CA GLY A 32 54.37 -14.79 10.99
C GLY A 32 53.34 -15.89 10.73
N ARG A 33 52.41 -16.17 11.66
CA ARG A 33 51.42 -17.25 11.56
C ARG A 33 50.02 -16.81 11.10
N GLY A 34 49.86 -15.52 10.75
CA GLY A 34 48.60 -14.98 10.21
C GLY A 34 47.43 -15.08 11.18
N LEU A 35 47.48 -14.36 12.31
CA LEU A 35 46.36 -14.28 13.25
C LEU A 35 45.21 -13.45 12.65
N ARG A 36 44.02 -14.04 12.56
CA ARG A 36 42.82 -13.45 11.95
C ARG A 36 41.92 -12.77 12.97
N GLU A 37 41.62 -13.46 14.07
CA GLU A 37 40.64 -13.01 15.07
C GLU A 37 40.99 -13.52 16.46
N VAL A 38 40.57 -12.78 17.49
CA VAL A 38 40.67 -13.18 18.89
C VAL A 38 39.30 -13.03 19.54
N ALA A 39 38.83 -14.06 20.24
CA ALA A 39 37.64 -13.99 21.08
C ALA A 39 38.04 -14.11 22.55
N CYS A 40 37.41 -13.31 23.40
CA CYS A 40 37.80 -13.15 24.80
C CYS A 40 36.64 -13.53 25.71
N GLY A 41 36.81 -14.62 26.47
CA GLY A 41 35.85 -15.03 27.48
C GLY A 41 36.11 -14.37 28.84
N GLY A 42 35.46 -14.88 29.88
CA GLY A 42 35.62 -14.31 31.22
C GLY A 42 37.04 -14.43 31.79
N GLN A 43 37.70 -15.55 31.53
CA GLN A 43 39.04 -15.91 32.04
C GLN A 43 39.87 -16.73 31.03
N HIS A 44 39.48 -16.73 29.76
CA HIS A 44 40.15 -17.47 28.70
C HIS A 44 40.06 -16.72 27.38
N SER A 45 40.93 -17.05 26.43
CA SER A 45 40.95 -16.44 25.10
C SER A 45 41.11 -17.51 24.04
N MET A 46 40.48 -17.27 22.88
CA MET A 46 40.60 -18.08 21.67
C MET A 46 41.25 -17.26 20.57
N PHE A 47 42.17 -17.85 19.82
CA PHE A 47 42.90 -17.24 18.73
C PHE A 47 42.62 -18.05 17.46
N LEU A 48 42.06 -17.39 16.45
CA LEU A 48 41.76 -17.97 15.14
C LEU A 48 42.80 -17.50 14.13
N LEU A 49 43.49 -18.43 13.48
CA LEU A 49 44.44 -18.15 12.40
C LEU A 49 43.73 -18.09 11.03
N HIS A 50 44.39 -17.52 10.02
CA HIS A 50 43.87 -17.42 8.65
C HIS A 50 43.72 -18.78 7.95
N ASP A 51 44.49 -19.79 8.37
CA ASP A 51 44.38 -21.18 7.89
C ASP A 51 43.16 -21.92 8.46
N GLY A 52 42.52 -21.36 9.50
CA GLY A 52 41.35 -21.94 10.18
C GLY A 52 41.68 -22.69 11.46
N SER A 53 42.94 -22.77 11.88
CA SER A 53 43.33 -23.40 13.15
C SER A 53 42.95 -22.52 14.35
N VAL A 54 42.50 -23.17 15.43
CA VAL A 54 42.06 -22.51 16.67
C VAL A 54 42.99 -22.85 17.83
N TYR A 55 43.51 -21.82 18.48
CA TYR A 55 44.35 -21.93 19.68
C TYR A 55 43.62 -21.34 20.89
N THR A 56 43.82 -21.87 22.09
CA THR A 56 43.19 -21.36 23.32
C THR A 56 44.17 -21.29 24.49
N CYS A 57 43.95 -20.35 25.41
CA CYS A 57 44.65 -20.28 26.70
C CYS A 57 43.78 -19.64 27.78
N GLY A 58 44.23 -19.71 29.03
CA GLY A 58 43.52 -19.21 30.22
C GLY A 58 43.00 -20.31 31.14
N SER A 59 41.91 -20.01 31.85
CA SER A 59 41.25 -20.96 32.74
C SER A 59 40.63 -22.13 31.96
N ASN A 60 40.79 -23.35 32.50
CA ASN A 60 40.20 -24.58 31.95
C ASN A 60 39.33 -25.34 32.96
N SER A 61 38.82 -24.64 33.99
CA SER A 61 38.04 -25.25 35.09
C SER A 61 36.81 -26.03 34.62
N CYS A 62 36.23 -25.63 33.49
CA CYS A 62 35.02 -26.22 32.90
C CYS A 62 35.31 -26.86 31.53
N GLY A 63 36.58 -27.04 31.15
CA GLY A 63 36.95 -27.57 29.83
C GLY A 63 36.89 -26.57 28.69
N GLN A 64 36.74 -25.26 28.96
CA GLN A 64 36.54 -24.20 27.96
C GLN A 64 37.72 -23.98 27.00
N LEU A 65 38.89 -24.58 27.26
CA LEU A 65 40.01 -24.55 26.33
C LEU A 65 39.90 -25.59 25.20
N GLY A 66 39.11 -26.66 25.38
CA GLY A 66 38.95 -27.70 24.35
C GLY A 66 40.10 -28.73 24.31
N HIS A 67 41.02 -28.68 25.28
CA HIS A 67 42.15 -29.59 25.46
C HIS A 67 42.56 -29.68 26.94
N ASP A 68 43.38 -30.65 27.31
CA ASP A 68 43.81 -30.87 28.71
C ASP A 68 45.16 -30.21 29.07
N LYS A 69 45.80 -29.47 28.15
CA LYS A 69 47.06 -28.76 28.41
C LYS A 69 46.91 -27.57 29.38
N THR A 70 48.03 -27.13 29.96
CA THR A 70 48.07 -25.94 30.83
C THR A 70 47.74 -24.67 30.05
N GLY A 71 46.82 -23.84 30.53
CA GLY A 71 46.37 -22.62 29.84
C GLY A 71 47.31 -21.41 29.95
N ILE A 72 48.60 -21.61 30.19
CA ILE A 72 49.59 -20.52 30.37
C ILE A 72 50.07 -19.97 29.01
N SER A 73 50.04 -20.80 27.97
CA SER A 73 50.37 -20.45 26.58
C SER A 73 49.25 -20.88 25.63
N PRO A 74 49.07 -20.22 24.47
CA PRO A 74 48.08 -20.63 23.47
C PRO A 74 48.40 -22.01 22.91
N GLU A 75 47.41 -22.90 22.95
CA GLU A 75 47.55 -24.31 22.59
C GLU A 75 46.48 -24.73 21.57
N LEU A 76 46.85 -25.60 20.63
CA LEU A 76 45.98 -26.00 19.53
C LEU A 76 44.81 -26.86 20.05
N VAL A 77 43.59 -26.53 19.61
CA VAL A 77 42.40 -27.36 19.83
C VAL A 77 42.38 -28.47 18.78
N GLY A 78 43.12 -29.56 19.04
CA GLY A 78 43.30 -30.65 18.07
C GLY A 78 42.00 -31.31 17.57
N ALA A 79 40.92 -31.25 18.35
CA ALA A 79 39.61 -31.77 17.94
C ALA A 79 38.99 -31.00 16.76
N LEU A 80 39.43 -29.78 16.49
CA LEU A 80 38.97 -28.95 15.37
C LEU A 80 39.95 -28.93 14.18
N ASP A 81 41.07 -29.65 14.24
CA ASP A 81 42.14 -29.56 13.24
C ASP A 81 41.71 -29.98 11.82
N THR A 82 40.72 -30.88 11.73
CA THR A 82 40.13 -31.29 10.44
C THR A 82 39.06 -30.34 9.92
N GLN A 83 38.71 -29.30 10.70
CA GLN A 83 37.66 -28.34 10.39
C GLN A 83 38.30 -27.00 10.07
N LYS A 84 37.94 -26.41 8.93
CA LYS A 84 38.38 -25.04 8.61
C LYS A 84 37.48 -24.03 9.31
N ILE A 85 37.93 -23.53 10.45
CA ILE A 85 37.16 -22.57 11.27
C ILE A 85 37.22 -21.16 10.66
N THR A 86 36.08 -20.47 10.72
CA THR A 86 35.92 -19.12 10.15
C THR A 86 35.55 -18.05 11.18
N MET A 87 35.03 -18.47 12.34
CA MET A 87 34.62 -17.59 13.42
C MET A 87 34.74 -18.32 14.76
N VAL A 88 35.09 -17.57 15.81
CA VAL A 88 35.14 -18.04 17.19
C VAL A 88 34.41 -17.06 18.11
N SER A 89 33.78 -17.55 19.17
CA SER A 89 33.12 -16.72 20.18
C SER A 89 33.29 -17.36 21.57
N CYS A 90 33.46 -16.52 22.59
CA CYS A 90 33.67 -16.95 23.97
C CYS A 90 32.57 -16.36 24.85
N GLY A 91 31.96 -17.19 25.69
CA GLY A 91 31.17 -16.72 26.82
C GLY A 91 31.99 -16.64 28.10
N ARG A 92 31.30 -16.63 29.26
CA ARG A 92 32.00 -16.55 30.55
C ARG A 92 32.94 -17.74 30.79
N THR A 93 32.43 -18.95 30.55
CA THR A 93 33.11 -20.24 30.81
C THR A 93 32.85 -21.29 29.71
N HIS A 94 32.49 -20.84 28.50
CA HIS A 94 32.24 -21.71 27.36
C HIS A 94 32.72 -21.06 26.06
N SER A 95 32.87 -21.90 25.04
CA SER A 95 33.52 -21.56 23.77
C SER A 95 32.72 -22.11 22.60
N MET A 96 32.69 -21.35 21.51
CA MET A 96 31.98 -21.67 20.27
C MET A 96 32.90 -21.43 19.07
N ALA A 97 32.78 -22.28 18.05
CA ALA A 97 33.46 -22.11 16.77
C ALA A 97 32.54 -22.47 15.60
N VAL A 98 32.70 -21.79 14.46
CA VAL A 98 31.93 -22.03 13.24
C VAL A 98 32.86 -22.35 12.07
N ASN A 99 32.63 -23.45 11.35
CA ASN A 99 33.42 -23.82 10.18
C ASN A 99 32.90 -23.18 8.86
N GLU A 100 33.60 -23.37 7.75
CA GLU A 100 33.23 -22.83 6.43
C GLU A 100 31.86 -23.31 5.89
N GLN A 101 31.42 -24.48 6.36
CA GLN A 101 30.11 -25.05 6.05
C GLN A 101 28.99 -24.42 6.89
N GLY A 102 29.31 -23.58 7.89
CA GLY A 102 28.34 -22.97 8.80
C GLY A 102 27.90 -23.87 9.94
N GLN A 103 28.65 -24.93 10.24
CA GLN A 103 28.39 -25.82 11.37
C GLN A 103 29.01 -25.27 12.65
N VAL A 104 28.29 -25.40 13.76
CA VAL A 104 28.67 -24.82 15.07
C VAL A 104 29.19 -25.91 16.01
N PHE A 105 30.35 -25.67 16.61
CA PHE A 105 30.97 -26.52 17.62
C PHE A 105 30.99 -25.81 18.98
N ALA A 106 30.61 -26.53 20.05
CA ALA A 106 30.47 -25.99 21.41
C ALA A 106 31.26 -26.83 22.43
N TRP A 107 31.88 -26.17 23.41
CA TRP A 107 32.53 -26.81 24.57
C TRP A 107 32.67 -25.84 25.77
N GLY A 108 33.05 -26.37 26.93
CA GLY A 108 33.11 -25.66 28.20
C GLY A 108 31.93 -25.98 29.12
N ALA A 109 31.51 -25.03 29.95
CA ALA A 109 30.40 -25.22 30.88
C ALA A 109 29.05 -25.40 30.17
N GLY A 110 28.21 -26.33 30.65
CA GLY A 110 26.93 -26.69 30.00
C GLY A 110 25.68 -26.74 30.88
N GLU A 111 25.79 -26.55 32.21
CA GLU A 111 24.65 -26.65 33.14
C GLU A 111 23.47 -25.72 32.82
N GLY A 112 23.74 -24.54 32.26
CA GLY A 112 22.72 -23.56 31.88
C GLY A 112 22.13 -23.78 30.48
N GLY A 113 22.53 -24.85 29.79
CA GLY A 113 22.15 -25.13 28.41
C GLY A 113 22.90 -24.33 27.35
N GLN A 114 23.88 -23.51 27.73
CA GLN A 114 24.61 -22.59 26.84
C GLN A 114 25.38 -23.29 25.70
N LEU A 115 25.65 -24.60 25.84
CA LEU A 115 26.30 -25.38 24.77
C LEU A 115 25.34 -25.78 23.65
N GLY A 116 24.03 -25.75 23.88
CA GLY A 116 23.03 -26.06 22.85
C GLY A 116 22.96 -27.55 22.45
N LEU A 117 23.61 -28.45 23.19
CA LEU A 117 23.75 -29.87 22.86
C LEU A 117 22.50 -30.71 23.22
N GLY A 118 21.52 -30.13 23.91
CA GLY A 118 20.32 -30.83 24.39
C GLY A 118 20.53 -31.68 25.64
N THR A 119 21.74 -31.70 26.20
CA THR A 119 22.08 -32.38 27.46
C THR A 119 22.47 -31.36 28.54
N SER A 120 22.19 -31.68 29.80
CA SER A 120 22.57 -30.88 30.98
C SER A 120 23.91 -31.35 31.55
N GLU A 121 24.91 -31.57 30.69
CA GLU A 121 26.27 -31.93 31.12
C GLU A 121 26.94 -30.72 31.78
N MET A 122 27.57 -30.93 32.95
CA MET A 122 28.20 -29.81 33.67
C MET A 122 29.30 -29.13 32.86
N ALA A 123 30.13 -29.94 32.19
CA ALA A 123 31.26 -29.50 31.41
C ALA A 123 31.53 -30.46 30.24
N VAL A 124 31.78 -29.90 29.06
CA VAL A 124 32.19 -30.61 27.85
C VAL A 124 33.59 -30.17 27.51
N ARG A 125 34.58 -31.05 27.65
CA ARG A 125 36.01 -30.70 27.45
C ARG A 125 36.50 -30.75 26.01
N ILE A 126 35.74 -31.40 25.13
CA ILE A 126 36.10 -31.60 23.73
C ILE A 126 35.02 -30.94 22.88
N PRO A 127 35.36 -30.09 21.88
CA PRO A 127 34.41 -29.52 20.94
C PRO A 127 33.42 -30.53 20.37
N ARG A 128 32.11 -30.25 20.51
CA ARG A 128 31.02 -31.09 19.97
C ARG A 128 30.15 -30.29 19.00
N LEU A 129 29.73 -30.95 17.93
CA LEU A 129 28.82 -30.39 16.93
C LEU A 129 27.42 -30.16 17.51
N VAL A 130 26.89 -28.95 17.35
CA VAL A 130 25.51 -28.59 17.71
C VAL A 130 24.57 -29.05 16.60
N LYS A 131 24.17 -30.33 16.68
CA LYS A 131 23.42 -31.03 15.60
C LYS A 131 22.16 -30.30 15.12
N ARG A 132 21.46 -29.58 16.01
CA ARG A 132 20.21 -28.86 15.68
C ARG A 132 20.41 -27.67 14.72
N LEU A 133 21.64 -27.22 14.51
CA LEU A 133 21.96 -26.15 13.55
C LEU A 133 22.55 -26.67 12.24
N CYS A 134 22.72 -27.99 12.06
CA CYS A 134 23.36 -28.53 10.85
C CYS A 134 22.60 -28.22 9.55
N ASP A 135 21.27 -28.12 9.63
CA ASP A 135 20.41 -27.81 8.49
C ASP A 135 20.37 -26.30 8.17
N HIS A 136 21.08 -25.48 8.97
CA HIS A 136 21.13 -24.03 8.84
C HIS A 136 22.58 -23.58 8.67
N ARG A 137 22.85 -22.85 7.59
CA ARG A 137 24.20 -22.36 7.33
C ARG A 137 24.49 -21.13 8.20
N ILE A 138 25.08 -21.33 9.38
CA ILE A 138 25.37 -20.25 10.35
C ILE A 138 26.45 -19.31 9.82
N SER A 139 26.20 -18.00 9.93
CA SER A 139 27.12 -16.92 9.54
C SER A 139 27.70 -16.18 10.73
N GLN A 140 26.97 -16.09 11.85
CA GLN A 140 27.43 -15.45 13.08
C GLN A 140 27.02 -16.26 14.31
N VAL A 141 27.88 -16.32 15.33
CA VAL A 141 27.55 -16.81 16.67
C VAL A 141 28.15 -15.87 17.70
N MET A 142 27.36 -15.51 18.72
CA MET A 142 27.81 -14.66 19.82
C MET A 142 27.38 -15.26 21.15
N CYS A 143 28.30 -15.26 22.10
CA CYS A 143 28.13 -15.80 23.43
C CYS A 143 27.99 -14.68 24.45
N GLY A 144 26.96 -14.74 25.29
CA GLY A 144 26.92 -13.96 26.52
C GLY A 144 27.52 -14.74 27.68
N ASN A 145 27.14 -14.41 28.92
CA ASN A 145 27.67 -15.11 30.09
C ASN A 145 27.27 -16.59 30.10
N GLN A 146 25.99 -16.87 29.90
CA GLN A 146 25.39 -18.21 29.97
C GLN A 146 24.33 -18.45 28.89
N HIS A 147 24.35 -17.68 27.81
CA HIS A 147 23.48 -17.85 26.66
C HIS A 147 24.24 -17.62 25.36
N CYS A 148 23.64 -18.03 24.26
CA CYS A 148 24.19 -17.86 22.92
C CYS A 148 23.10 -17.44 21.95
N ILE A 149 23.52 -16.71 20.93
CA ILE A 149 22.70 -16.32 19.79
C ILE A 149 23.45 -16.65 18.50
N ALA A 150 22.76 -17.13 17.48
CA ALA A 150 23.33 -17.44 16.17
C ALA A 150 22.44 -16.96 15.03
N LEU A 151 23.05 -16.39 13.99
CA LEU A 151 22.41 -15.92 12.78
C LEU A 151 22.80 -16.84 11.62
N SER A 152 21.81 -17.32 10.88
CA SER A 152 22.00 -18.08 9.66
C SER A 152 22.08 -17.17 8.42
N ARG A 153 22.67 -17.68 7.34
CA ARG A 153 22.81 -16.97 6.06
C ARG A 153 21.49 -16.66 5.35
N ASP A 154 20.42 -17.37 5.70
CA ASP A 154 19.04 -17.13 5.28
C ASP A 154 18.28 -16.21 6.27
N GLY A 155 18.97 -15.60 7.23
CA GLY A 155 18.40 -14.59 8.13
C GLY A 155 17.52 -15.12 9.25
N GLN A 156 17.61 -16.41 9.56
CA GLN A 156 16.98 -16.98 10.76
C GLN A 156 17.90 -16.77 11.97
N LEU A 157 17.30 -16.36 13.09
CA LEU A 157 18.01 -16.11 14.33
C LEU A 157 17.67 -17.22 15.33
N PHE A 158 18.67 -17.78 15.99
CA PHE A 158 18.54 -18.83 16.99
C PHE A 158 19.09 -18.35 18.33
N THR A 159 18.46 -18.75 19.43
CA THR A 159 18.89 -18.42 20.80
C THR A 159 18.79 -19.65 21.70
N TRP A 160 19.72 -19.80 22.65
CA TRP A 160 19.68 -20.87 23.65
C TRP A 160 20.53 -20.56 24.89
N GLY A 161 20.40 -21.38 25.94
CA GLY A 161 21.03 -21.20 27.23
C GLY A 161 20.10 -20.61 28.28
N GLN A 162 20.66 -19.85 29.22
CA GLN A 162 19.98 -19.24 30.35
C GLN A 162 18.95 -18.19 29.88
N ASN A 163 17.75 -18.16 30.49
CA ASN A 163 16.71 -17.16 30.18
C ASN A 163 16.12 -16.42 31.40
N THR A 164 16.82 -16.38 32.53
CA THR A 164 16.29 -15.77 33.77
C THR A 164 15.98 -14.28 33.68
N SER A 165 16.64 -13.56 32.77
CA SER A 165 16.40 -12.13 32.52
C SER A 165 15.71 -11.89 31.16
N GLY A 166 15.26 -12.95 30.48
CA GLY A 166 14.66 -12.85 29.16
C GLY A 166 15.66 -12.69 28.00
N GLN A 167 16.94 -12.97 28.22
CA GLN A 167 18.03 -12.76 27.25
C GLN A 167 17.95 -13.60 25.97
N LEU A 168 17.05 -14.60 25.92
CA LEU A 168 16.74 -15.36 24.71
C LEU A 168 15.67 -14.67 23.84
N GLY A 169 14.90 -13.72 24.39
CA GLY A 169 13.89 -12.96 23.62
C GLY A 169 12.63 -13.74 23.26
N LEU A 170 12.43 -14.94 23.83
CA LEU A 170 11.37 -15.89 23.48
C LEU A 170 9.98 -15.54 24.04
N GLY A 171 9.89 -14.55 24.93
CA GLY A 171 8.65 -14.20 25.62
C GLY A 171 8.76 -14.29 27.14
N LYS A 172 7.81 -13.66 27.84
CA LYS A 172 7.76 -13.63 29.30
C LYS A 172 7.37 -15.01 29.84
N GLY A 173 8.15 -15.53 30.79
CA GLY A 173 7.89 -16.83 31.43
C GLY A 173 8.49 -18.03 30.70
N GLU A 174 9.15 -17.83 29.56
CA GLU A 174 9.88 -18.90 28.87
C GLU A 174 11.10 -19.37 29.67
N SER A 175 11.27 -20.68 29.79
CA SER A 175 12.41 -21.30 30.48
C SER A 175 13.70 -21.22 29.65
N SER A 176 14.83 -21.44 30.33
CA SER A 176 16.13 -21.68 29.69
C SER A 176 16.02 -22.83 28.67
N LYS A 177 16.70 -22.71 27.53
CA LYS A 177 16.64 -23.70 26.44
C LYS A 177 17.98 -24.44 26.34
N LEU A 178 17.92 -25.77 26.38
CA LEU A 178 19.12 -26.63 26.27
C LEU A 178 19.62 -26.83 24.83
N PHE A 179 18.87 -26.33 23.84
CA PHE A 179 19.21 -26.43 22.42
C PHE A 179 18.73 -25.17 21.67
N PRO A 180 19.37 -24.84 20.53
CA PRO A 180 19.02 -23.69 19.69
C PRO A 180 17.53 -23.63 19.37
N HIS A 181 16.88 -22.52 19.72
CA HIS A 181 15.47 -22.23 19.41
C HIS A 181 15.36 -21.03 18.45
N PRO A 182 14.52 -21.11 17.41
CA PRO A 182 14.34 -20.01 16.48
C PRO A 182 13.58 -18.83 17.12
N LEU A 183 14.13 -17.62 16.99
CA LEU A 183 13.55 -16.36 17.44
C LEU A 183 12.71 -15.72 16.34
N LYS A 184 11.41 -16.05 16.29
CA LYS A 184 10.50 -15.59 15.23
C LYS A 184 10.14 -14.10 15.28
N SER A 185 10.35 -13.45 16.42
CA SER A 185 10.00 -12.04 16.65
C SER A 185 10.88 -11.04 15.88
N LEU A 186 11.91 -11.48 15.16
CA LEU A 186 12.71 -10.66 14.23
C LEU A 186 12.72 -11.25 12.80
N ALA A 187 11.84 -12.22 12.51
CA ALA A 187 11.83 -12.89 11.21
C ALA A 187 11.55 -11.91 10.06
N GLY A 188 12.32 -12.05 8.98
CA GLY A 188 12.22 -11.23 7.77
C GLY A 188 12.92 -9.87 7.83
N ILE A 189 13.43 -9.46 8.98
CA ILE A 189 14.29 -8.27 9.09
C ILE A 189 15.69 -8.65 8.56
N PRO A 190 16.28 -7.88 7.63
CA PRO A 190 17.61 -8.15 7.14
C PRO A 190 18.67 -7.76 8.18
N LEU A 191 19.14 -8.73 8.99
CA LEU A 191 20.11 -8.50 10.05
C LEU A 191 21.57 -8.40 9.54
N ALA A 192 22.28 -7.36 10.00
CA ALA A 192 23.69 -7.11 9.75
C ALA A 192 24.58 -7.79 10.79
N GLN A 193 24.22 -7.66 12.06
CA GLN A 193 25.05 -8.08 13.19
C GLN A 193 24.18 -8.57 14.34
N ILE A 194 24.66 -9.59 15.04
CA ILE A 194 24.18 -9.99 16.36
C ILE A 194 25.28 -9.73 17.39
N THR A 195 24.91 -9.44 18.64
CA THR A 195 25.86 -9.32 19.74
C THR A 195 25.21 -9.67 21.07
N ALA A 196 26.00 -10.22 21.99
CA ALA A 196 25.55 -10.59 23.33
C ALA A 196 26.42 -9.89 24.36
N GLY A 197 25.78 -9.28 25.36
CA GLY A 197 26.45 -8.80 26.56
C GLY A 197 26.43 -9.85 27.65
N GLY A 198 26.52 -9.41 28.92
CA GLY A 198 26.46 -10.31 30.07
C GLY A 198 25.19 -11.17 30.07
N ASP A 199 24.05 -10.54 30.35
CA ASP A 199 22.73 -11.17 30.41
C ASP A 199 21.72 -10.48 29.49
N HIS A 200 22.19 -9.92 28.37
CA HIS A 200 21.37 -9.23 27.37
C HIS A 200 21.91 -9.48 25.96
N SER A 201 21.08 -9.19 24.97
CA SER A 201 21.34 -9.50 23.56
C SER A 201 20.85 -8.36 22.67
N PHE A 202 21.53 -8.19 21.54
CA PHE A 202 21.11 -7.25 20.49
C PHE A 202 21.19 -7.86 19.10
N ALA A 203 20.36 -7.31 18.23
CA ALA A 203 20.43 -7.49 16.78
C ALA A 203 20.38 -6.11 16.10
N LEU A 204 21.21 -5.95 15.08
CA LEU A 204 21.30 -4.76 14.23
C LEU A 204 20.82 -5.12 12.82
N SER A 205 19.88 -4.35 12.27
CA SER A 205 19.46 -4.49 10.87
C SER A 205 20.45 -3.80 9.92
N LEU A 206 20.44 -4.20 8.65
CA LEU A 206 21.18 -3.52 7.58
C LEU A 206 20.77 -2.05 7.41
N SER A 207 19.54 -1.68 7.83
CA SER A 207 19.03 -0.31 7.76
C SER A 207 19.25 0.49 9.06
N GLY A 208 20.07 -0.02 9.98
CA GLY A 208 20.44 0.67 11.22
C GLY A 208 19.40 0.62 12.34
N ALA A 209 18.35 -0.20 12.21
CA ALA A 209 17.44 -0.46 13.30
C ALA A 209 18.11 -1.37 14.34
N VAL A 210 18.02 -0.98 15.62
CA VAL A 210 18.64 -1.70 16.73
C VAL A 210 17.57 -2.30 17.63
N PHE A 211 17.67 -3.60 17.88
CA PHE A 211 16.76 -4.34 18.76
C PHE A 211 17.54 -4.90 19.95
N GLY A 212 17.11 -4.59 21.18
CA GLY A 212 17.72 -5.07 22.42
C GLY A 212 16.74 -5.82 23.30
N TRP A 213 17.22 -6.85 24.00
CA TRP A 213 16.43 -7.63 24.98
C TRP A 213 17.31 -8.28 26.04
N GLY A 214 16.68 -8.75 27.12
CA GLY A 214 17.33 -9.33 28.30
C GLY A 214 17.35 -8.38 29.50
N LYS A 215 18.40 -8.48 30.30
CA LYS A 215 18.62 -7.68 31.51
C LYS A 215 18.75 -6.19 31.19
N ASN A 216 18.11 -5.34 31.99
CA ASN A 216 18.11 -3.89 31.81
C ASN A 216 18.23 -3.09 33.12
N LYS A 217 18.62 -3.71 34.23
CA LYS A 217 18.65 -3.05 35.55
C LYS A 217 19.53 -1.79 35.60
N ALA A 218 20.55 -1.71 34.75
CA ALA A 218 21.45 -0.56 34.63
C ALA A 218 21.08 0.38 33.46
N GLY A 219 20.07 0.05 32.66
CA GLY A 219 19.73 0.78 31.44
C GLY A 219 20.48 0.30 30.19
N GLN A 220 21.13 -0.87 30.24
CA GLN A 220 21.97 -1.40 29.16
C GLN A 220 21.24 -1.68 27.84
N LEU A 221 19.90 -1.67 27.85
CA LEU A 221 19.09 -1.76 26.63
C LEU A 221 18.80 -0.40 25.98
N GLY A 222 19.06 0.72 26.67
CA GLY A 222 18.87 2.06 26.12
C GLY A 222 17.39 2.46 25.90
N LEU A 223 16.47 1.87 26.67
CA LEU A 223 15.02 2.03 26.51
C LEU A 223 14.40 3.12 27.40
N ASN A 224 15.23 3.91 28.09
CA ASN A 224 14.81 4.94 29.07
C ASN A 224 14.10 4.38 30.32
N ASP A 225 14.40 3.15 30.71
CA ASP A 225 13.91 2.53 31.94
C ASP A 225 14.87 1.43 32.41
N LYS A 226 14.54 0.78 33.53
CA LYS A 226 15.35 -0.27 34.17
C LYS A 226 14.68 -1.65 34.14
N GLN A 227 13.65 -1.83 33.31
CA GLN A 227 12.86 -3.05 33.29
C GLN A 227 13.47 -4.03 32.28
N ASP A 228 13.60 -5.30 32.66
CA ASP A 228 14.09 -6.34 31.76
C ASP A 228 13.11 -6.55 30.59
N ARG A 229 13.60 -7.05 29.45
CA ARG A 229 12.78 -7.30 28.26
C ARG A 229 12.91 -8.75 27.83
N ALA A 230 11.82 -9.51 27.91
CA ALA A 230 11.80 -10.90 27.46
C ALA A 230 11.53 -11.06 25.95
N VAL A 231 11.41 -9.95 25.21
CA VAL A 231 11.24 -9.91 23.74
C VAL A 231 12.11 -8.80 23.14
N PRO A 232 12.62 -8.96 21.90
CA PRO A 232 13.33 -7.91 21.19
C PRO A 232 12.56 -6.60 21.16
N CYS A 233 13.20 -5.51 21.63
CA CYS A 233 12.61 -4.18 21.68
C CYS A 233 13.42 -3.19 20.84
N HIS A 234 12.74 -2.44 19.98
CA HIS A 234 13.38 -1.46 19.10
C HIS A 234 13.80 -0.20 19.86
N ILE A 235 15.08 0.19 19.75
CA ILE A 235 15.64 1.38 20.39
C ILE A 235 15.41 2.60 19.50
N LYS A 236 14.27 3.27 19.71
CA LYS A 236 13.82 4.38 18.86
C LYS A 236 14.84 5.52 18.73
N PHE A 237 15.62 5.79 19.78
CA PHE A 237 16.62 6.85 19.80
C PHE A 237 17.71 6.68 18.72
N LEU A 238 18.10 5.44 18.40
CA LEU A 238 19.17 5.15 17.45
C LEU A 238 18.71 5.10 15.99
N ARG A 239 17.39 5.08 15.72
CA ARG A 239 16.85 4.87 14.38
C ARG A 239 17.35 5.89 13.35
N SER A 240 17.47 7.16 13.74
CA SER A 240 17.93 8.24 12.86
C SER A 240 19.45 8.44 12.85
N GLN A 241 20.21 7.59 13.55
CA GLN A 241 21.64 7.78 13.77
C GLN A 241 22.53 6.99 12.81
N LYS A 242 21.95 6.22 11.86
CA LYS A 242 22.70 5.36 10.93
C LYS A 242 23.68 4.43 11.66
N VAL A 243 23.19 3.68 12.65
CA VAL A 243 24.01 2.72 13.40
C VAL A 243 24.45 1.58 12.48
N VAL A 244 25.73 1.21 12.56
CA VAL A 244 26.36 0.21 11.68
C VAL A 244 27.11 -0.88 12.45
N HIS A 245 27.41 -0.66 13.74
CA HIS A 245 28.05 -1.66 14.58
C HIS A 245 27.64 -1.49 16.06
N ILE A 246 27.52 -2.61 16.79
CA ILE A 246 27.21 -2.64 18.23
C ILE A 246 28.23 -3.53 18.95
N SER A 247 28.67 -3.09 20.13
CA SER A 247 29.49 -3.89 21.03
C SER A 247 28.92 -3.84 22.45
N CYS A 248 28.82 -5.00 23.09
CA CYS A 248 28.25 -5.14 24.43
C CYS A 248 29.33 -5.51 25.44
N GLY A 249 29.30 -4.85 26.60
CA GLY A 249 29.98 -5.33 27.80
C GLY A 249 29.04 -6.15 28.67
N ASP A 250 29.39 -6.31 29.96
CA ASP A 250 28.59 -7.12 30.88
C ASP A 250 27.26 -6.43 31.21
N GLU A 251 27.31 -5.13 31.51
CA GLU A 251 26.14 -4.32 31.88
C GLU A 251 26.08 -2.96 31.13
N HIS A 252 26.80 -2.82 30.02
CA HIS A 252 26.74 -1.63 29.15
C HIS A 252 26.80 -2.00 27.67
N THR A 253 26.44 -1.04 26.83
CA THR A 253 26.37 -1.20 25.38
C THR A 253 26.95 0.04 24.69
N ALA A 254 27.68 -0.18 23.60
CA ALA A 254 28.19 0.86 22.73
C ALA A 254 27.67 0.65 21.30
N ALA A 255 27.26 1.74 20.64
CA ALA A 255 26.80 1.77 19.27
C ALA A 255 27.65 2.75 18.44
N LEU A 256 28.07 2.31 17.27
CA LEU A 256 28.87 3.09 16.32
C LEU A 256 28.02 3.44 15.11
N THR A 257 28.05 4.72 14.71
CA THR A 257 27.36 5.20 13.51
C THR A 257 28.25 5.19 12.28
N LYS A 258 27.64 5.21 11.09
CA LYS A 258 28.36 5.27 9.80
C LYS A 258 29.31 6.47 9.69
N ASP A 259 28.94 7.59 10.32
CA ASP A 259 29.75 8.83 10.33
C ASP A 259 30.82 8.83 11.45
N GLY A 260 31.03 7.70 12.14
CA GLY A 260 32.03 7.56 13.19
C GLY A 260 31.64 8.13 14.55
N GLY A 261 30.34 8.36 14.79
CA GLY A 261 29.81 8.77 16.08
C GLY A 261 29.70 7.59 17.06
N LEU A 262 30.18 7.76 18.28
CA LEU A 262 30.09 6.77 19.36
C LEU A 262 28.99 7.13 20.36
N PHE A 263 28.06 6.19 20.57
CA PHE A 263 27.03 6.25 21.60
C PHE A 263 27.23 5.14 22.63
N THR A 264 27.04 5.44 23.90
CA THR A 264 27.19 4.51 25.02
C THR A 264 26.03 4.63 25.99
N PHE A 265 25.62 3.51 26.59
CA PHE A 265 24.53 3.46 27.56
C PHE A 265 24.60 2.21 28.45
N GLY A 266 23.92 2.23 29.59
CA GLY A 266 23.94 1.19 30.62
C GLY A 266 24.69 1.58 31.89
N ASP A 267 25.39 0.63 32.49
CA ASP A 267 26.17 0.85 33.71
C ASP A 267 27.36 1.79 33.44
N GLY A 268 27.48 2.81 34.29
CA GLY A 268 28.59 3.77 34.25
C GLY A 268 29.48 3.72 35.48
N SER A 269 29.27 2.76 36.40
CA SER A 269 29.90 2.74 37.73
C SER A 269 31.43 2.87 37.71
N TRP A 270 32.09 2.40 36.64
CA TRP A 270 33.55 2.45 36.46
C TRP A 270 34.01 3.47 35.40
N GLY A 271 33.09 4.26 34.84
CA GLY A 271 33.38 5.19 33.76
C GLY A 271 33.40 4.58 32.36
N GLN A 272 32.91 3.34 32.18
CA GLN A 272 32.95 2.59 30.93
C GLN A 272 32.11 3.18 29.79
N LEU A 273 31.34 4.23 30.09
CA LEU A 273 30.55 5.01 29.12
C LEU A 273 31.32 6.23 28.60
N GLY A 274 32.42 6.66 29.24
CA GLY A 274 33.27 7.73 28.70
C GLY A 274 32.66 9.14 28.74
N HIS A 275 31.68 9.39 29.62
CA HIS A 275 30.99 10.68 29.73
C HIS A 275 31.56 11.62 30.81
N GLY A 276 32.77 11.35 31.32
CA GLY A 276 33.37 12.10 32.42
C GLY A 276 32.66 11.90 33.77
N SER A 277 31.79 10.89 33.88
CA SER A 277 31.01 10.60 35.08
C SER A 277 30.94 9.10 35.36
N THR A 278 30.44 8.73 36.55
CA THR A 278 30.17 7.33 36.93
C THR A 278 28.68 7.00 36.97
N ASN A 279 27.85 7.82 36.31
CA ASN A 279 26.40 7.65 36.31
C ASN A 279 25.97 6.66 35.22
N ASN A 280 24.88 5.94 35.48
CA ASN A 280 24.25 5.10 34.48
C ASN A 280 23.48 5.95 33.48
N GLU A 281 23.51 5.55 32.21
CA GLU A 281 22.78 6.21 31.14
C GLU A 281 21.68 5.28 30.64
N LEU A 282 20.42 5.65 30.88
CA LEU A 282 19.25 4.84 30.50
C LEU A 282 18.89 4.98 29.01
N LEU A 283 19.46 5.98 28.34
CA LEU A 283 19.31 6.28 26.93
C LEU A 283 20.69 6.33 26.27
N PRO A 284 20.81 5.96 24.98
CA PRO A 284 22.05 6.13 24.25
C PRO A 284 22.53 7.58 24.27
N ARG A 285 23.72 7.80 24.84
CA ARG A 285 24.34 9.13 24.93
C ARG A 285 25.61 9.17 24.10
N ARG A 286 25.78 10.23 23.30
CA ARG A 286 26.98 10.42 22.48
C ARG A 286 28.19 10.74 23.38
N VAL A 287 29.33 10.11 23.11
CA VAL A 287 30.60 10.41 23.78
C VAL A 287 31.18 11.70 23.22
N LEU A 288 31.01 12.81 23.95
CA LEU A 288 31.37 14.15 23.47
C LEU A 288 32.86 14.37 23.27
N GLU A 289 33.72 13.72 24.06
CA GLU A 289 35.17 13.89 23.94
C GLU A 289 35.75 13.33 22.64
N LEU A 290 35.03 12.43 21.97
CA LEU A 290 35.39 11.92 20.64
C LEU A 290 34.64 12.65 19.52
N MET A 291 33.89 13.71 19.83
CA MET A 291 33.18 14.50 18.83
C MET A 291 34.17 15.23 17.91
N GLY A 292 33.92 15.19 16.60
CA GLY A 292 34.84 15.72 15.58
C GLY A 292 35.95 14.75 15.18
N THR A 293 36.07 13.61 15.86
CA THR A 293 36.86 12.46 15.38
C THR A 293 35.96 11.43 14.73
N GLU A 294 36.52 10.67 13.79
CA GLU A 294 35.83 9.55 13.16
C GLU A 294 36.28 8.24 13.82
N VAL A 295 35.47 7.70 14.72
CA VAL A 295 35.72 6.37 15.30
C VAL A 295 35.41 5.31 14.24
N SER A 296 36.30 4.35 14.01
CA SER A 296 36.06 3.26 13.04
C SER A 296 35.91 1.88 13.66
N GLN A 297 36.39 1.68 14.89
CA GLN A 297 36.25 0.42 15.62
C GLN A 297 35.87 0.69 17.07
N ILE A 298 35.01 -0.16 17.60
CA ILE A 298 34.63 -0.19 19.02
C ILE A 298 34.67 -1.62 19.53
N SER A 299 35.11 -1.80 20.78
CA SER A 299 35.06 -3.08 21.47
C SER A 299 34.80 -2.86 22.95
N CYS A 300 33.87 -3.63 23.52
CA CYS A 300 33.51 -3.57 24.93
C CYS A 300 34.03 -4.81 25.66
N GLY A 301 34.73 -4.59 26.77
CA GLY A 301 35.07 -5.62 27.75
C GLY A 301 34.01 -5.71 28.83
N ARG A 302 34.32 -6.40 29.95
CA ARG A 302 33.35 -6.56 31.05
C ARG A 302 32.89 -5.22 31.62
N HIS A 303 33.85 -4.33 31.91
CA HIS A 303 33.62 -3.01 32.52
C HIS A 303 34.50 -1.92 31.89
N HIS A 304 34.86 -2.06 30.62
CA HIS A 304 35.66 -1.07 29.88
C HIS A 304 35.30 -1.06 28.40
N THR A 305 35.67 0.01 27.72
CA THR A 305 35.41 0.22 26.29
C THR A 305 36.68 0.72 25.61
N LEU A 306 36.97 0.20 24.43
CA LEU A 306 38.02 0.65 23.53
C LEU A 306 37.41 1.25 22.27
N ALA A 307 37.99 2.34 21.79
CA ALA A 307 37.59 3.01 20.55
C ALA A 307 38.83 3.39 19.73
N PHE A 308 38.83 3.10 18.43
CA PHE A 308 39.93 3.45 17.52
C PHE A 308 39.57 4.60 16.58
N VAL A 309 40.48 5.55 16.44
CA VAL A 309 40.36 6.70 15.54
C VAL A 309 41.44 6.62 14.45
N PRO A 310 41.10 6.24 13.20
CA PRO A 310 42.07 6.05 12.12
C PRO A 310 42.89 7.29 11.77
N SER A 311 42.27 8.47 11.81
CA SER A 311 42.91 9.74 11.42
C SER A 311 44.14 10.08 12.28
N THR A 312 44.15 9.60 13.53
CA THR A 312 45.26 9.81 14.48
C THR A 312 46.07 8.54 14.74
N GLY A 313 45.55 7.37 14.36
CA GLY A 313 46.12 6.07 14.73
C GLY A 313 46.02 5.75 16.22
N VAL A 314 45.26 6.52 17.00
CA VAL A 314 45.15 6.38 18.46
C VAL A 314 43.99 5.46 18.84
N VAL A 315 44.24 4.59 19.82
CA VAL A 315 43.21 3.83 20.52
C VAL A 315 42.94 4.52 21.85
N TYR A 316 41.67 4.84 22.10
CA TYR A 316 41.19 5.37 23.37
C TYR A 316 40.58 4.24 24.20
N ALA A 317 40.80 4.28 25.51
CA ALA A 317 40.27 3.35 26.49
C ALA A 317 39.62 4.11 27.64
N PHE A 318 38.50 3.61 28.15
CA PHE A 318 37.80 4.16 29.31
C PHE A 318 37.01 3.07 30.04
N GLY A 319 36.80 3.25 31.34
CA GLY A 319 36.20 2.27 32.26
C GLY A 319 37.12 1.80 33.36
N CYS A 320 36.83 0.60 33.88
CA CYS A 320 37.57 -0.05 34.95
C CYS A 320 39.01 -0.36 34.52
N ASN A 321 39.96 -0.20 35.43
CA ASN A 321 41.38 -0.48 35.21
C ASN A 321 42.03 -1.28 36.35
N SER A 322 41.24 -1.91 37.22
CA SER A 322 41.72 -2.67 38.39
C SER A 322 42.73 -3.77 38.04
N HIS A 323 42.68 -4.30 36.81
CA HIS A 323 43.62 -5.30 36.32
C HIS A 323 44.46 -4.80 35.14
N GLY A 324 44.51 -3.49 34.90
CA GLY A 324 45.28 -2.90 33.81
C GLY A 324 44.61 -2.98 32.44
N GLN A 325 43.34 -3.37 32.34
CA GLN A 325 42.61 -3.61 31.09
C GLN A 325 42.51 -2.40 30.14
N LEU A 326 42.77 -1.18 30.62
CA LEU A 326 42.83 0.02 29.77
C LEU A 326 44.17 0.19 29.05
N GLY A 327 45.27 -0.38 29.55
CA GLY A 327 46.57 -0.29 28.88
C GLY A 327 47.19 1.11 28.89
N THR A 328 46.81 1.98 29.81
CA THR A 328 47.25 3.39 29.87
C THR A 328 48.54 3.59 30.67
N GLY A 329 49.03 2.55 31.35
CA GLY A 329 50.13 2.62 32.31
C GLY A 329 49.74 3.24 33.67
N MET A 330 48.49 3.70 33.81
CA MET A 330 47.96 4.26 35.06
C MET A 330 47.31 3.16 35.91
N MET A 331 47.21 3.37 37.23
CA MET A 331 46.56 2.43 38.15
C MET A 331 45.06 2.71 38.40
N GLY A 332 44.54 3.86 37.92
CA GLY A 332 43.16 4.26 38.14
C GLY A 332 42.24 4.00 36.95
N ASP A 333 40.94 3.95 37.21
CA ASP A 333 39.87 3.94 36.21
C ASP A 333 39.85 5.24 35.40
N ALA A 334 39.36 5.19 34.17
CA ALA A 334 39.22 6.36 33.31
C ALA A 334 37.76 6.62 32.99
N ARG A 335 37.23 7.78 33.39
CA ARG A 335 35.82 8.17 33.18
C ARG A 335 35.54 8.78 31.80
N SER A 336 36.60 8.97 31.04
CA SER A 336 36.70 9.78 29.82
C SER A 336 37.69 9.07 28.88
N PRO A 337 37.44 9.02 27.56
CA PRO A 337 38.35 8.46 26.58
C PRO A 337 39.81 8.87 26.80
N PHE A 338 40.66 7.92 27.18
CA PHE A 338 42.08 8.15 27.45
C PHE A 338 42.95 7.34 26.48
N PRO A 339 44.00 7.93 25.87
CA PRO A 339 44.87 7.20 24.95
C PRO A 339 45.55 5.98 25.60
N VAL A 340 45.45 4.83 24.94
CA VAL A 340 46.22 3.62 25.30
C VAL A 340 47.71 3.92 25.14
N LYS A 341 48.52 3.55 26.14
CA LYS A 341 49.94 3.85 26.14
C LYS A 341 50.64 3.05 25.05
N ALA A 342 51.19 3.77 24.08
CA ALA A 342 51.79 3.19 22.90
C ALA A 342 53.27 3.55 22.76
N SER A 343 54.07 3.27 23.80
CA SER A 343 55.52 3.49 23.86
C SER A 343 56.30 2.90 22.65
N PHE A 344 55.65 2.05 21.85
CA PHE A 344 56.18 1.34 20.68
C PHE A 344 55.58 1.79 19.34
N LEU A 345 54.45 2.52 19.34
CA LEU A 345 53.80 3.04 18.11
C LEU A 345 54.23 4.49 17.83
N THR A 346 54.56 5.26 18.86
CA THR A 346 55.13 6.61 18.76
C THR A 346 56.54 6.59 19.34
N GLY A 347 57.53 6.63 18.44
CA GLY A 347 58.94 6.53 18.81
C GLY A 347 59.35 7.58 19.84
N ASN A 348 59.84 7.13 20.98
CA ASN A 348 60.74 7.90 21.83
C ASN A 348 61.68 6.98 22.61
N ALA A 349 62.70 6.46 21.91
CA ALA A 349 64.07 6.29 22.40
C ALA A 349 64.94 5.59 21.32
N ASN A 350 65.99 6.29 20.89
CA ASN A 350 67.14 5.86 20.09
C ASN A 350 66.94 5.60 18.59
N LYS A 351 67.60 6.48 17.81
CA LYS A 351 67.80 6.42 16.36
C LYS A 351 68.46 5.10 15.95
N THR A 352 67.67 4.10 15.56
CA THR A 352 68.03 3.05 14.59
C THR A 352 66.75 2.27 14.22
N GLU A 353 66.37 2.34 12.94
CA GLU A 353 65.24 1.64 12.28
C GLU A 353 63.82 1.94 12.80
N LEU A 354 63.20 3.02 12.30
CA LEU A 354 61.75 3.23 12.42
C LEU A 354 61.00 2.17 11.60
N LYS A 355 60.32 1.22 12.26
CA LYS A 355 59.29 0.39 11.63
C LYS A 355 57.95 1.03 11.90
N HIS A 356 57.26 1.55 10.86
CA HIS A 356 55.87 2.00 11.03
C HIS A 356 54.97 0.77 11.25
N TYR A 357 54.18 0.81 12.32
CA TYR A 357 53.18 -0.20 12.61
C TYR A 357 51.79 0.38 12.32
N THR A 358 50.99 -0.33 11.54
CA THR A 358 49.59 0.05 11.25
C THR A 358 48.65 -0.80 12.09
N MET A 359 47.73 -0.17 12.81
CA MET A 359 46.74 -0.87 13.63
C MET A 359 45.73 -1.59 12.72
N THR A 360 45.44 -2.86 12.98
CA THR A 360 44.48 -3.63 12.18
C THR A 360 43.14 -3.84 12.88
N LYS A 361 43.13 -4.29 14.14
CA LYS A 361 41.92 -4.59 14.90
C LYS A 361 42.08 -4.43 16.42
N ILE A 362 41.10 -3.81 17.09
CA ILE A 362 40.97 -3.80 18.55
C ILE A 362 40.02 -4.92 19.01
N ILE A 363 40.40 -5.61 20.08
CA ILE A 363 39.59 -6.67 20.70
C ILE A 363 39.66 -6.51 22.22
N CYS A 364 38.53 -6.64 22.91
CA CYS A 364 38.50 -6.88 24.35
C CYS A 364 37.35 -7.80 24.75
N GLY A 365 37.48 -8.39 25.93
CA GLY A 365 36.44 -9.20 26.57
C GLY A 365 36.92 -9.67 27.94
N GLY A 366 35.98 -9.94 28.85
CA GLY A 366 36.34 -10.09 30.27
C GLY A 366 37.14 -8.87 30.76
N ASP A 367 38.23 -9.13 31.48
CA ASP A 367 39.08 -8.08 32.07
C ASP A 367 40.44 -7.92 31.34
N HIS A 368 40.47 -8.17 30.02
CA HIS A 368 41.69 -8.12 29.21
C HIS A 368 41.42 -7.67 27.77
N SER A 369 42.49 -7.24 27.10
CA SER A 369 42.42 -6.56 25.81
C SER A 369 43.58 -6.97 24.91
N PHE A 370 43.33 -6.98 23.60
CA PHE A 370 44.29 -7.29 22.55
C PHE A 370 44.25 -6.25 21.44
N LEU A 371 45.39 -6.04 20.80
CA LEU A 371 45.52 -5.20 19.62
C LEU A 371 46.30 -5.93 18.54
N LEU A 372 45.69 -6.05 17.37
CA LEU A 372 46.33 -6.56 16.17
C LEU A 372 46.95 -5.40 15.38
N TYR A 373 48.15 -5.62 14.87
CA TYR A 373 48.90 -4.63 14.10
C TYR A 373 49.68 -5.34 12.98
N SER A 374 49.90 -4.62 11.88
CA SER A 374 50.69 -5.04 10.73
C SER A 374 51.96 -4.19 10.59
N THR A 375 52.99 -4.76 9.96
CA THR A 375 54.24 -4.08 9.60
C THR A 375 54.26 -3.76 8.11
N GLU A 376 55.09 -2.80 7.66
CA GLU A 376 55.22 -2.43 6.24
C GLU A 376 55.47 -3.63 5.28
N GLN A 377 56.19 -4.67 5.73
CA GLN A 377 56.46 -5.87 4.94
C GLN A 377 55.23 -6.79 4.73
N SER A 378 54.16 -6.57 5.50
CA SER A 378 52.95 -7.40 5.51
C SER A 378 51.72 -6.50 5.71
N PHE A 379 51.61 -5.45 4.90
CA PHE A 379 50.58 -4.43 5.06
C PHE A 379 49.17 -5.03 4.93
N VAL A 380 48.39 -4.88 6.00
CA VAL A 380 46.95 -5.19 6.04
C VAL A 380 46.26 -3.91 6.50
N PRO A 381 45.27 -3.39 5.76
CA PRO A 381 44.59 -2.15 6.14
C PRO A 381 43.80 -2.35 7.45
N PRO A 382 43.61 -1.28 8.26
CA PRO A 382 42.72 -1.30 9.41
C PRO A 382 41.31 -1.74 9.01
N GLU A 383 40.70 -2.63 9.80
CA GLU A 383 39.29 -2.96 9.60
C GLU A 383 38.43 -1.74 9.95
N ASP A 384 37.44 -1.40 9.12
CA ASP A 384 36.52 -0.31 9.42
C ASP A 384 35.13 -0.89 9.68
N PHE A 385 34.71 -0.87 10.95
CA PHE A 385 33.41 -1.42 11.35
C PHE A 385 32.24 -0.56 10.85
N ARG A 386 32.51 0.62 10.26
CA ARG A 386 31.50 1.44 9.59
C ARG A 386 31.08 0.88 8.24
N VAL A 387 31.90 -0.01 7.65
CA VAL A 387 31.63 -0.62 6.34
C VAL A 387 30.97 -1.99 6.53
N ILE A 388 29.66 -2.05 6.29
CA ILE A 388 28.89 -3.30 6.43
C ILE A 388 29.11 -4.18 5.20
N ASN A 389 29.61 -5.40 5.40
CA ASN A 389 29.65 -6.41 4.35
C ASN A 389 28.45 -7.36 4.47
N VAL A 390 27.40 -7.07 3.70
CA VAL A 390 26.14 -7.85 3.69
C VAL A 390 26.38 -9.34 3.41
N SER A 391 27.34 -9.68 2.56
CA SER A 391 27.62 -11.07 2.16
C SER A 391 28.21 -11.93 3.29
N LYS A 392 28.72 -11.29 4.35
CA LYS A 392 29.20 -11.97 5.56
C LYS A 392 28.04 -12.37 6.47
N SER A 393 26.96 -11.58 6.57
CA SER A 393 25.81 -11.88 7.45
C SER A 393 24.72 -12.68 6.74
N LEU A 394 24.31 -12.23 5.57
CA LEU A 394 23.19 -12.76 4.79
C LEU A 394 23.62 -13.16 3.38
N SER A 395 22.71 -13.83 2.67
CA SER A 395 22.88 -14.17 1.27
C SER A 395 21.95 -13.34 0.38
N PRO A 396 22.29 -12.07 0.06
CA PRO A 396 21.49 -11.26 -0.86
C PRO A 396 21.42 -11.87 -2.27
N ILE A 397 20.30 -11.68 -2.93
CA ILE A 397 19.98 -12.21 -4.26
C ILE A 397 20.39 -11.15 -5.28
N THR A 398 21.64 -11.23 -5.72
CA THR A 398 22.22 -10.36 -6.76
C THR A 398 22.31 -11.10 -8.09
N TYR A 399 22.47 -10.36 -9.19
CA TYR A 399 22.66 -10.92 -10.53
C TYR A 399 23.81 -11.94 -10.58
N GLU A 400 24.98 -11.59 -10.04
CA GLU A 400 26.16 -12.48 -10.00
C GLU A 400 25.86 -13.83 -9.32
N ARG A 401 25.03 -13.78 -8.28
CA ARG A 401 24.64 -14.98 -7.53
C ARG A 401 23.60 -15.80 -8.28
N LEU A 402 22.63 -15.15 -8.93
CA LEU A 402 21.69 -15.83 -9.83
C LEU A 402 22.44 -16.55 -10.96
N ASP A 403 23.43 -15.91 -11.56
CA ASP A 403 24.25 -16.51 -12.61
C ASP A 403 25.08 -17.70 -12.08
N SER A 404 25.66 -17.57 -10.88
CA SER A 404 26.33 -18.68 -10.21
C SER A 404 25.40 -19.86 -9.94
N TRP A 405 24.17 -19.63 -9.47
CA TRP A 405 23.18 -20.70 -9.26
C TRP A 405 22.72 -21.32 -10.57
N ARG A 406 22.52 -20.51 -11.62
CA ARG A 406 22.22 -20.98 -12.97
C ARG A 406 23.30 -21.94 -13.46
N LEU A 407 24.58 -21.55 -13.38
CA LEU A 407 25.69 -22.41 -13.77
C LEU A 407 25.75 -23.70 -12.94
N LYS A 408 25.58 -23.61 -11.62
CA LYS A 408 25.56 -24.80 -10.74
C LYS A 408 24.44 -25.78 -11.10
N LEU A 409 23.22 -25.28 -11.34
CA LEU A 409 22.09 -26.11 -11.76
C LEU A 409 22.31 -26.75 -13.14
N MET A 410 23.05 -26.08 -14.04
CA MET A 410 23.37 -26.63 -15.36
C MET A 410 24.44 -27.73 -15.32
N TYR A 411 25.49 -27.56 -14.50
CA TYR A 411 26.66 -28.46 -14.51
C TYR A 411 26.64 -29.53 -13.41
N SER A 412 25.85 -29.38 -12.35
CA SER A 412 25.81 -30.34 -11.22
C SER A 412 24.43 -30.31 -10.52
N PRO A 413 23.45 -31.11 -10.98
CA PRO A 413 22.11 -31.15 -10.41
C PRO A 413 22.06 -32.01 -9.13
N ASP A 414 22.96 -31.77 -8.19
CA ASP A 414 22.91 -32.43 -6.89
C ASP A 414 21.70 -31.93 -6.08
N SER A 415 21.02 -32.85 -5.39
CA SER A 415 19.85 -32.54 -4.57
C SER A 415 20.17 -31.58 -3.42
N SER A 416 21.39 -31.65 -2.88
CA SER A 416 21.88 -30.75 -1.82
C SER A 416 22.01 -29.31 -2.29
N ILE A 417 22.62 -29.07 -3.46
CA ILE A 417 22.80 -27.73 -4.04
C ILE A 417 21.44 -27.11 -4.35
N THR A 418 20.51 -27.90 -4.87
CA THR A 418 19.15 -27.45 -5.18
C THR A 418 18.42 -27.03 -3.91
N ASN A 419 18.51 -27.82 -2.83
CA ASN A 419 17.92 -27.47 -1.54
C ASN A 419 18.51 -26.19 -0.95
N ASP A 420 19.83 -26.00 -1.03
CA ASP A 420 20.49 -24.76 -0.56
C ASP A 420 19.95 -23.51 -1.28
N ILE A 421 19.76 -23.60 -2.61
CA ILE A 421 19.19 -22.51 -3.41
C ILE A 421 17.74 -22.25 -2.99
N ILE A 422 16.93 -23.29 -2.80
CA ILE A 422 15.52 -23.16 -2.38
C ILE A 422 15.41 -22.49 -1.00
N ILE A 423 16.27 -22.86 -0.05
CA ILE A 423 16.32 -22.23 1.28
C ILE A 423 16.61 -20.72 1.15
N GLN A 424 17.56 -20.35 0.30
CA GLN A 424 17.89 -18.92 0.09
C GLN A 424 16.76 -18.16 -0.62
N LEU A 425 16.10 -18.76 -1.61
CA LEU A 425 14.96 -18.17 -2.32
C LEU A 425 13.70 -18.07 -1.46
N SER A 426 13.55 -18.91 -0.44
CA SER A 426 12.40 -18.86 0.50
C SER A 426 12.59 -17.85 1.64
N SER A 427 13.79 -17.29 1.80
CA SER A 427 14.08 -16.32 2.87
C SER A 427 13.60 -14.91 2.55
N THR A 428 12.65 -14.42 3.34
CA THR A 428 12.19 -13.02 3.29
C THR A 428 13.29 -12.02 3.65
N ALA A 429 14.18 -12.36 4.58
CA ALA A 429 15.30 -11.50 4.96
C ALA A 429 16.32 -11.32 3.84
N CYS A 430 16.60 -12.38 3.06
CA CYS A 430 17.49 -12.29 1.90
C CYS A 430 16.90 -11.37 0.82
N TRP A 431 15.62 -11.53 0.48
CA TRP A 431 14.93 -10.64 -0.46
C TRP A 431 14.94 -9.19 0.03
N ASN A 432 14.59 -8.94 1.29
CA ASN A 432 14.59 -7.59 1.88
C ASN A 432 15.99 -6.95 1.94
N ALA A 433 17.06 -7.75 2.03
CA ALA A 433 18.45 -7.28 2.00
C ALA A 433 18.96 -6.97 0.58
N SER A 434 18.33 -7.52 -0.46
CA SER A 434 18.86 -7.50 -1.82
C SER A 434 18.66 -6.17 -2.54
N PHE A 435 17.63 -5.41 -2.15
CA PHE A 435 17.18 -4.23 -2.86
C PHE A 435 17.17 -2.98 -2.00
N LEU A 436 18.03 -2.92 -0.97
CA LEU A 436 18.15 -1.73 -0.14
C LEU A 436 18.57 -0.53 -1.01
N ASP A 437 17.88 0.59 -0.84
CA ASP A 437 18.21 1.82 -1.56
C ASP A 437 19.52 2.42 -1.00
N GLN A 438 20.59 2.29 -1.78
CA GLN A 438 21.91 2.79 -1.44
C GLN A 438 22.11 4.24 -1.85
N SER A 439 21.20 4.84 -2.63
CA SER A 439 21.29 6.24 -3.01
C SER A 439 21.13 7.13 -1.78
N ASP A 440 22.15 7.94 -1.47
CA ASP A 440 22.20 8.78 -0.26
C ASP A 440 21.81 8.06 1.05
N ASP A 441 22.18 6.79 1.19
CA ASP A 441 21.83 5.99 2.39
C ASP A 441 20.31 5.97 2.69
N ALA A 442 19.47 6.07 1.67
CA ALA A 442 18.01 6.18 1.82
C ALA A 442 17.40 5.01 2.60
N HIS A 443 17.98 3.81 2.52
CA HIS A 443 17.54 2.67 3.32
C HIS A 443 17.58 2.91 4.83
N PHE A 444 18.50 3.74 5.37
CA PHE A 444 18.50 4.11 6.79
C PHE A 444 17.30 5.00 7.19
N LYS A 445 16.62 5.61 6.21
CA LYS A 445 15.42 6.44 6.43
C LYS A 445 14.13 5.60 6.47
N THR A 446 14.21 4.26 6.43
CA THR A 446 13.02 3.39 6.42
C THR A 446 12.09 3.62 7.60
N ASN A 447 10.80 3.79 7.29
CA ASN A 447 9.73 4.06 8.25
C ASN A 447 8.35 3.74 7.62
N PRO A 448 7.23 3.85 8.36
CA PRO A 448 5.88 3.63 7.84
C PRO A 448 5.48 4.40 6.56
N LYS A 449 6.21 5.44 6.16
CA LYS A 449 6.00 6.22 4.93
C LYS A 449 7.00 5.89 3.83
N ILE A 450 8.22 5.50 4.18
CA ILE A 450 9.33 5.26 3.23
C ILE A 450 9.82 3.82 3.37
N PRO A 451 9.68 2.96 2.34
CA PRO A 451 10.10 1.57 2.43
C PRO A 451 11.63 1.41 2.43
N GLY A 452 12.37 2.33 1.81
CA GLY A 452 13.84 2.31 1.72
C GLY A 452 14.39 1.17 0.88
N ILE A 453 13.68 0.82 -0.19
CA ILE A 453 14.10 -0.15 -1.22
C ILE A 453 14.07 0.50 -2.59
N ASP A 454 14.94 0.05 -3.48
CA ASP A 454 14.94 0.43 -4.88
C ASP A 454 14.06 -0.54 -5.69
N LEU A 455 12.83 -0.11 -6.00
CA LEU A 455 11.89 -0.88 -6.80
C LEU A 455 12.35 -1.05 -8.26
N ASN A 456 13.21 -0.18 -8.80
CA ASN A 456 13.73 -0.36 -10.15
C ASN A 456 14.70 -1.55 -10.18
N SER A 457 15.57 -1.67 -9.18
CA SER A 457 16.45 -2.83 -9.02
C SER A 457 15.66 -4.14 -8.87
N VAL A 458 14.50 -4.12 -8.19
CA VAL A 458 13.59 -5.28 -8.11
C VAL A 458 13.12 -5.70 -9.51
N ARG A 459 12.63 -4.75 -10.31
CA ARG A 459 12.14 -5.01 -11.67
C ARG A 459 13.25 -5.56 -12.57
N MET A 460 14.42 -4.93 -12.56
CA MET A 460 15.57 -5.37 -13.37
C MET A 460 16.00 -6.80 -13.03
N LEU A 461 15.97 -7.18 -11.75
CA LEU A 461 16.28 -8.54 -11.33
C LEU A 461 15.24 -9.54 -11.84
N PHE A 462 13.95 -9.23 -11.69
CA PHE A 462 12.89 -10.13 -12.17
C PHE A 462 12.84 -10.24 -13.69
N GLU A 463 13.02 -9.15 -14.43
CA GLU A 463 13.17 -9.18 -15.89
C GLU A 463 14.33 -10.08 -16.32
N THR A 464 15.44 -10.05 -15.56
CA THR A 464 16.58 -10.92 -15.81
C THR A 464 16.25 -12.38 -15.50
N LEU A 465 15.53 -12.65 -14.40
CA LEU A 465 15.06 -14.00 -14.04
C LEU A 465 14.06 -14.56 -15.07
N SER A 466 13.28 -13.70 -15.73
CA SER A 466 12.34 -14.07 -16.79
C SER A 466 13.00 -14.41 -18.12
N LYS A 467 14.31 -14.16 -18.31
CA LYS A 467 15.01 -14.51 -19.54
C LYS A 467 15.08 -16.04 -19.71
N PRO A 468 15.03 -16.57 -20.95
CA PRO A 468 15.05 -18.03 -21.20
C PRO A 468 16.22 -18.77 -20.56
N ALA A 469 17.38 -18.11 -20.44
CA ALA A 469 18.58 -18.65 -19.81
C ALA A 469 18.40 -19.01 -18.31
N PHE A 470 17.42 -18.40 -17.64
CA PHE A 470 17.14 -18.60 -16.21
C PHE A 470 15.86 -19.41 -15.95
N SER A 471 15.27 -20.02 -16.98
CA SER A 471 13.99 -20.75 -16.89
C SER A 471 13.94 -21.79 -15.76
N GLY A 472 15.00 -22.59 -15.58
CA GLY A 472 15.08 -23.56 -14.47
C GLY A 472 15.09 -22.89 -13.09
N LEU A 473 15.74 -21.74 -12.95
CA LEU A 473 15.78 -20.99 -11.69
C LEU A 473 14.45 -20.27 -11.42
N LEU A 474 13.80 -19.76 -12.46
CA LEU A 474 12.46 -19.17 -12.38
C LEU A 474 11.43 -20.21 -11.90
N GLU A 475 11.49 -21.44 -12.40
CA GLU A 475 10.62 -22.53 -11.94
C GLU A 475 10.83 -22.85 -10.44
N GLN A 476 12.08 -22.95 -10.00
CA GLN A 476 12.39 -23.17 -8.58
C GLN A 476 11.97 -21.98 -7.71
N THR A 477 12.10 -20.76 -8.22
CA THR A 477 11.65 -19.53 -7.53
C THR A 477 10.14 -19.54 -7.35
N SER A 478 9.38 -19.83 -8.42
CA SER A 478 7.92 -19.97 -8.35
C SER A 478 7.48 -21.05 -7.36
N LYS A 479 8.11 -22.24 -7.39
CA LYS A 479 7.81 -23.33 -6.43
C LYS A 479 8.13 -22.93 -5.00
N SER A 480 9.23 -22.21 -4.78
CA SER A 480 9.61 -21.70 -3.46
C SER A 480 8.61 -20.66 -2.95
N PHE A 481 8.13 -19.76 -3.82
CA PHE A 481 7.10 -18.78 -3.48
C PHE A 481 5.77 -19.44 -3.12
N GLU A 482 5.33 -20.40 -3.93
CA GLU A 482 4.09 -21.16 -3.73
C GLU A 482 4.10 -21.99 -2.43
N SER A 483 5.16 -22.76 -2.20
CA SER A 483 5.19 -23.77 -1.12
C SER A 483 5.78 -23.28 0.21
N LEU A 484 6.69 -22.30 0.17
CA LEU A 484 7.45 -21.89 1.36
C LEU A 484 7.22 -20.41 1.71
N LEU A 485 7.48 -19.48 0.79
CA LEU A 485 7.55 -18.06 1.14
C LEU A 485 6.18 -17.43 1.42
N ILE A 486 5.23 -17.49 0.48
CA ILE A 486 3.90 -16.86 0.62
C ILE A 486 3.11 -17.43 1.82
N PRO A 487 3.04 -18.76 2.03
CA PRO A 487 2.32 -19.32 3.18
C PRO A 487 2.87 -18.86 4.53
N GLN A 488 4.18 -18.64 4.62
CA GLN A 488 4.90 -18.28 5.84
C GLN A 488 4.90 -16.76 6.14
N LEU A 489 4.34 -15.92 5.25
CA LEU A 489 4.28 -14.47 5.47
C LEU A 489 3.49 -14.11 6.75
N PRO A 490 4.09 -13.42 7.73
CA PRO A 490 3.46 -13.19 9.02
C PRO A 490 2.26 -12.24 8.95
N ARG A 491 1.24 -12.46 9.81
CA ARG A 491 0.08 -11.54 9.94
C ARG A 491 0.47 -10.19 10.57
N SER A 492 1.44 -10.25 11.48
CA SER A 492 1.99 -9.10 12.21
C SER A 492 3.52 -9.11 12.05
N PRO A 493 4.05 -8.57 10.94
CA PRO A 493 5.50 -8.48 10.75
C PRO A 493 6.13 -7.62 11.86
N PRO A 494 7.30 -8.01 12.37
CA PRO A 494 7.84 -7.44 13.61
C PRO A 494 8.35 -5.99 13.49
N ASP A 495 8.74 -5.58 12.29
CA ASP A 495 9.11 -4.21 11.95
C ASP A 495 8.75 -3.92 10.49
N VAL A 496 8.67 -2.63 10.12
CA VAL A 496 8.45 -2.19 8.74
C VAL A 496 9.51 -2.73 7.78
N GLU A 497 10.75 -3.00 8.20
CA GLU A 497 11.75 -3.61 7.33
C GLU A 497 11.33 -5.00 6.82
N ALA A 498 10.61 -5.78 7.63
CA ALA A 498 10.09 -7.08 7.22
C ALA A 498 8.95 -6.97 6.19
N MET A 499 8.24 -5.83 6.14
CA MET A 499 7.13 -5.57 5.22
C MET A 499 7.56 -5.37 3.77
N ARG A 500 8.84 -5.08 3.51
CA ARG A 500 9.37 -4.82 2.15
C ARG A 500 9.07 -5.97 1.17
N ILE A 501 8.98 -7.20 1.68
CA ILE A 501 8.69 -8.39 0.87
C ILE A 501 7.36 -8.30 0.13
N TYR A 502 6.34 -7.63 0.70
CA TYR A 502 5.04 -7.47 0.04
C TYR A 502 5.13 -6.55 -1.17
N LEU A 503 6.00 -5.53 -1.15
CA LEU A 503 6.28 -4.70 -2.32
C LEU A 503 7.13 -5.46 -3.35
N ILE A 504 8.16 -6.17 -2.90
CA ILE A 504 9.02 -6.96 -3.78
C ILE A 504 8.20 -8.00 -4.55
N LEU A 505 7.35 -8.77 -3.85
CA LEU A 505 6.52 -9.79 -4.50
C LEU A 505 5.50 -9.20 -5.46
N SER A 506 4.97 -7.99 -5.22
CA SER A 506 4.01 -7.36 -6.14
C SER A 506 4.58 -7.06 -7.54
N GLU A 507 5.90 -7.00 -7.68
CA GLU A 507 6.61 -6.82 -8.96
C GLU A 507 6.96 -8.15 -9.65
N TYR A 508 6.59 -9.30 -9.07
CA TYR A 508 6.94 -10.61 -9.63
C TYR A 508 6.14 -10.92 -10.91
N PRO A 509 6.78 -11.07 -12.10
CA PRO A 509 6.08 -11.18 -13.38
C PRO A 509 5.14 -12.38 -13.47
N ALA A 510 5.47 -13.51 -12.83
CA ALA A 510 4.66 -14.72 -12.91
C ALA A 510 3.29 -14.59 -12.22
N LEU A 511 3.07 -13.53 -11.42
CA LEU A 511 1.75 -13.21 -10.85
C LEU A 511 0.71 -12.82 -11.92
N GLN A 512 1.16 -12.32 -13.08
CA GLN A 512 0.29 -11.89 -14.18
C GLN A 512 -0.13 -13.04 -15.10
N ASP A 513 0.53 -14.21 -15.00
CA ASP A 513 0.18 -15.38 -15.81
C ASP A 513 -1.07 -16.06 -15.23
N SER A 514 -2.09 -16.23 -16.09
CA SER A 514 -3.37 -16.86 -15.73
C SER A 514 -3.22 -18.27 -15.17
N LYS A 515 -2.16 -18.99 -15.55
CA LYS A 515 -1.85 -20.33 -15.02
C LYS A 515 -1.52 -20.32 -13.53
N ASN A 516 -1.00 -19.20 -13.02
CA ASN A 516 -0.52 -19.07 -11.65
C ASN A 516 -1.52 -18.38 -10.71
N TYR A 517 -2.67 -17.92 -11.20
CA TYR A 517 -3.65 -17.19 -10.38
C TYR A 517 -4.06 -17.95 -9.12
N ILE A 518 -4.41 -19.23 -9.27
CA ILE A 518 -4.87 -20.09 -8.16
C ILE A 518 -3.72 -20.45 -7.20
N ARG A 519 -2.52 -20.66 -7.73
CA ARG A 519 -1.37 -21.17 -6.97
C ARG A 519 -0.55 -20.09 -6.28
N LEU A 520 -0.48 -18.89 -6.84
CA LEU A 520 0.45 -17.86 -6.42
C LEU A 520 -0.24 -16.51 -6.18
N THR A 521 -0.97 -15.97 -7.16
CA THR A 521 -1.50 -14.60 -7.08
C THR A 521 -2.60 -14.42 -6.04
N ILE A 522 -3.55 -15.37 -5.96
CA ILE A 522 -4.63 -15.32 -4.96
C ILE A 522 -4.12 -15.65 -3.55
N PRO A 523 -3.27 -16.68 -3.33
CA PRO A 523 -2.64 -16.89 -2.02
C PRO A 523 -1.84 -15.67 -1.54
N PHE A 524 -1.17 -14.96 -2.44
CA PHE A 524 -0.50 -13.71 -2.12
C PHE A 524 -1.49 -12.60 -1.72
N ALA A 525 -2.60 -12.45 -2.45
CA ALA A 525 -3.67 -11.52 -2.09
C ALA A 525 -4.25 -11.82 -0.70
N MET A 526 -4.50 -13.10 -0.41
CA MET A 526 -4.94 -13.55 0.92
C MET A 526 -3.90 -13.23 1.99
N ALA A 527 -2.61 -13.42 1.72
CA ALA A 527 -1.54 -13.09 2.66
C ALA A 527 -1.50 -11.58 2.99
N ILE A 528 -1.76 -10.71 2.00
CA ILE A 528 -1.90 -9.26 2.20
C ILE A 528 -3.14 -8.95 3.04
N LEU A 529 -4.30 -9.53 2.72
CA LEU A 529 -5.55 -9.27 3.44
C LEU A 529 -5.55 -9.81 4.88
N ARG A 530 -4.65 -10.75 5.18
CA ARG A 530 -4.44 -11.33 6.51
C ARG A 530 -3.60 -10.43 7.43
N LEU A 531 -3.02 -9.35 6.91
CA LEU A 531 -2.24 -8.40 7.71
C LEU A 531 -3.10 -7.70 8.77
N ASP A 532 -2.54 -7.52 9.97
CA ASP A 532 -3.16 -6.73 11.02
C ASP A 532 -3.33 -5.26 10.60
N ALA A 533 -4.22 -4.53 11.28
CA ALA A 533 -4.60 -3.17 10.92
C ALA A 533 -3.42 -2.19 10.77
N ASN A 534 -2.38 -2.31 11.59
CA ASN A 534 -1.21 -1.43 11.54
C ASN A 534 -0.30 -1.73 10.32
N PRO A 535 0.24 -2.95 10.13
CA PRO A 535 0.95 -3.33 8.91
C PRO A 535 0.16 -3.06 7.62
N SER A 536 -1.14 -3.32 7.63
CA SER A 536 -2.03 -3.08 6.50
C SER A 536 -2.08 -1.60 6.09
N LYS A 537 -2.13 -0.67 7.05
CA LYS A 537 -2.05 0.77 6.81
C LYS A 537 -0.67 1.22 6.31
N VAL A 538 0.41 0.59 6.76
CA VAL A 538 1.77 0.88 6.27
C VAL A 538 1.87 0.53 4.79
N LEU A 539 1.37 -0.66 4.40
CA LEU A 539 1.37 -1.08 3.00
C LEU A 539 0.50 -0.15 2.13
N ASP A 540 -0.67 0.26 2.61
CA ASP A 540 -1.53 1.24 1.92
C ASP A 540 -0.79 2.56 1.66
N ASN A 541 -0.10 3.08 2.67
CA ASN A 541 0.67 4.31 2.53
C ASN A 541 1.81 4.15 1.52
N TRP A 542 2.50 3.01 1.51
CA TRP A 542 3.57 2.76 0.54
C TRP A 542 3.03 2.66 -0.88
N TRP A 543 1.88 2.01 -1.08
CA TRP A 543 1.25 1.97 -2.39
C TRP A 543 0.82 3.34 -2.91
N CYS A 544 0.54 4.33 -2.04
CA CYS A 544 0.29 5.71 -2.47
C CYS A 544 1.51 6.41 -3.12
N PHE A 545 2.72 5.88 -2.93
CA PHE A 545 3.97 6.46 -3.46
C PHE A 545 4.61 5.60 -4.55
N VAL A 546 3.97 4.49 -4.93
CA VAL A 546 4.46 3.63 -6.00
C VAL A 546 4.19 4.29 -7.35
N ASP A 547 5.01 3.97 -8.35
CA ASP A 547 4.85 4.45 -9.72
C ASP A 547 3.48 4.06 -10.30
N GLY A 548 2.84 4.99 -11.02
CA GLY A 548 1.50 4.80 -11.59
C GLY A 548 1.39 3.60 -12.53
N ASN A 549 2.46 3.24 -13.26
CA ASN A 549 2.44 2.07 -14.15
C ASN A 549 2.44 0.76 -13.35
N VAL A 550 3.16 0.71 -12.23
CA VAL A 550 3.15 -0.46 -11.33
C VAL A 550 1.76 -0.61 -10.73
N PHE A 551 1.19 0.49 -10.23
CA PHE A 551 -0.15 0.49 -9.66
C PHE A 551 -1.20 0.04 -10.68
N THR A 552 -1.09 0.53 -11.93
CA THR A 552 -1.94 0.10 -13.06
C THR A 552 -1.84 -1.41 -13.30
N ARG A 553 -0.62 -1.96 -13.36
CA ARG A 553 -0.41 -3.41 -13.53
C ARG A 553 -1.03 -4.22 -12.40
N MET A 554 -0.97 -3.75 -11.15
CA MET A 554 -1.62 -4.42 -10.02
C MET A 554 -3.14 -4.45 -10.16
N VAL A 555 -3.75 -3.31 -10.52
CA VAL A 555 -5.20 -3.21 -10.75
C VAL A 555 -5.63 -4.15 -11.89
N ASP A 556 -4.94 -4.09 -13.04
CA ASP A 556 -5.28 -4.91 -14.21
C ASP A 556 -5.11 -6.41 -13.93
N MET A 557 -4.09 -6.81 -13.17
CA MET A 557 -3.86 -8.19 -12.75
C MET A 557 -5.03 -8.72 -11.91
N TYR A 558 -5.44 -8.01 -10.87
CA TYR A 558 -6.55 -8.47 -10.02
C TYR A 558 -7.90 -8.40 -10.73
N LYS A 559 -8.12 -7.43 -11.63
CA LYS A 559 -9.29 -7.42 -12.51
C LYS A 559 -9.34 -8.66 -13.40
N SER A 560 -8.21 -9.04 -14.00
CA SER A 560 -8.10 -10.22 -14.85
C SER A 560 -8.42 -11.50 -14.08
N ILE A 561 -8.12 -11.56 -12.78
CA ILE A 561 -8.49 -12.68 -11.91
C ILE A 561 -10.00 -12.73 -11.67
N VAL A 562 -10.66 -11.58 -11.45
CA VAL A 562 -12.13 -11.53 -11.32
C VAL A 562 -12.79 -12.05 -12.60
N VAL A 563 -12.34 -11.61 -13.77
CA VAL A 563 -12.85 -12.09 -15.07
C VAL A 563 -12.59 -13.60 -15.25
N PHE A 564 -11.40 -14.07 -14.90
CA PHE A 564 -11.06 -15.50 -14.95
C PHE A 564 -11.98 -16.35 -14.06
N MET A 565 -12.29 -15.87 -12.85
CA MET A 565 -13.19 -16.57 -11.94
C MET A 565 -14.63 -16.61 -12.49
N LEU A 566 -15.12 -15.50 -13.06
CA LEU A 566 -16.46 -15.41 -13.65
C LEU A 566 -16.65 -16.31 -14.87
N THR A 567 -15.64 -16.43 -15.74
CA THR A 567 -15.73 -17.16 -17.01
C THR A 567 -15.34 -18.65 -16.92
N GLY A 568 -14.33 -18.99 -16.12
CA GLY A 568 -13.75 -20.35 -16.10
C GLY A 568 -13.50 -20.94 -14.71
N GLY A 569 -13.53 -20.13 -13.64
CA GLY A 569 -13.16 -20.60 -12.29
C GLY A 569 -14.16 -21.58 -11.66
N LYS A 570 -15.45 -21.52 -12.05
CA LYS A 570 -16.52 -22.37 -11.49
C LYS A 570 -16.31 -23.87 -11.72
N THR A 571 -15.54 -24.27 -12.74
CA THR A 571 -15.31 -25.68 -13.10
C THR A 571 -14.02 -26.26 -12.52
N LEU A 572 -13.07 -25.40 -12.10
CA LEU A 572 -11.71 -25.78 -11.69
C LEU A 572 -11.52 -25.92 -10.17
N LEU A 573 -12.41 -25.34 -9.36
CA LEU A 573 -12.25 -25.25 -7.91
C LEU A 573 -13.43 -25.89 -7.16
N VAL A 574 -13.13 -26.49 -6.00
CA VAL A 574 -14.17 -26.91 -5.05
C VAL A 574 -14.93 -25.66 -4.57
N PRO A 575 -16.27 -25.68 -4.48
CA PRO A 575 -17.09 -24.50 -4.21
C PRO A 575 -16.61 -23.62 -3.03
N VAL A 576 -16.19 -24.24 -1.92
CA VAL A 576 -15.71 -23.53 -0.72
C VAL A 576 -14.42 -22.72 -0.98
N PHE A 577 -13.50 -23.23 -1.80
CA PHE A 577 -12.27 -22.51 -2.13
C PHE A 577 -12.54 -21.41 -3.16
N TYR A 578 -13.47 -21.65 -4.09
CA TYR A 578 -13.86 -20.66 -5.09
C TYR A 578 -14.39 -19.37 -4.43
N GLU A 579 -15.32 -19.47 -3.48
CA GLU A 579 -15.88 -18.29 -2.79
C GLU A 579 -14.81 -17.50 -2.02
N ASN A 580 -13.99 -18.19 -1.23
CA ASN A 580 -12.92 -17.55 -0.45
C ASN A 580 -11.93 -16.82 -1.36
N TYR A 581 -11.58 -17.41 -2.51
CA TYR A 581 -10.63 -16.84 -3.45
C TYR A 581 -11.22 -15.64 -4.21
N PHE A 582 -12.49 -15.73 -4.56
CA PHE A 582 -13.20 -14.66 -5.25
C PHE A 582 -13.38 -13.45 -4.32
N VAL A 583 -13.84 -13.65 -3.07
CA VAL A 583 -13.95 -12.60 -2.06
C VAL A 583 -12.60 -11.97 -1.75
N ALA A 584 -11.53 -12.77 -1.63
CA ALA A 584 -10.19 -12.24 -1.39
C ALA A 584 -9.72 -11.34 -2.55
N THR A 585 -10.00 -11.71 -3.79
CA THR A 585 -9.63 -10.89 -4.96
C THR A 585 -10.39 -9.57 -4.98
N LEU A 586 -11.71 -9.60 -4.73
CA LEU A 586 -12.55 -8.40 -4.69
C LEU A 586 -12.16 -7.45 -3.54
N ARG A 587 -11.90 -7.98 -2.34
CA ARG A 587 -11.44 -7.18 -1.18
C ARG A 587 -10.08 -6.55 -1.41
N LEU A 588 -9.18 -7.21 -2.14
CA LEU A 588 -7.90 -6.61 -2.48
C LEU A 588 -8.05 -5.51 -3.53
N LEU A 589 -8.91 -5.69 -4.54
CA LEU A 589 -9.27 -4.62 -5.46
C LEU A 589 -9.91 -3.42 -4.74
N GLU A 590 -10.77 -3.67 -3.76
CA GLU A 590 -11.37 -2.62 -2.91
C GLU A 590 -10.29 -1.87 -2.12
N LYS A 591 -9.29 -2.58 -1.60
CA LYS A 591 -8.14 -1.99 -0.92
C LYS A 591 -7.31 -1.11 -1.86
N LEU A 592 -7.01 -1.58 -3.07
CA LEU A 592 -6.32 -0.78 -4.10
C LEU A 592 -7.16 0.44 -4.49
N HIS A 593 -8.47 0.28 -4.64
CA HIS A 593 -9.37 1.40 -4.92
C HIS A 593 -9.30 2.48 -3.84
N LYS A 594 -9.35 2.09 -2.56
CA LYS A 594 -9.19 3.02 -1.42
C LYS A 594 -7.83 3.74 -1.38
N VAL A 595 -6.77 3.09 -1.84
CA VAL A 595 -5.45 3.71 -2.00
C VAL A 595 -5.48 4.72 -3.16
N ASN A 596 -6.08 4.36 -4.28
CA ASN A 596 -6.20 5.23 -5.45
C ASN A 596 -7.02 6.50 -5.16
N LEU A 597 -8.03 6.43 -4.30
CA LEU A 597 -8.79 7.61 -3.84
C LEU A 597 -7.92 8.65 -3.13
N LYS A 598 -6.73 8.26 -2.62
CA LYS A 598 -5.79 9.16 -1.96
C LYS A 598 -4.65 9.60 -2.87
N ALA A 599 -4.18 8.71 -3.73
CA ALA A 599 -2.96 8.90 -4.53
C ALA A 599 -3.23 9.32 -5.97
N HIS A 600 -4.45 9.10 -6.48
CA HIS A 600 -4.88 9.40 -7.85
C HIS A 600 -3.93 8.85 -8.92
N HIS A 601 -3.43 7.62 -8.73
CA HIS A 601 -2.51 6.97 -9.67
C HIS A 601 -3.16 6.63 -11.01
N VAL A 602 -4.43 6.22 -10.98
CA VAL A 602 -5.21 5.86 -12.17
C VAL A 602 -6.60 6.47 -12.11
N GLU A 603 -7.22 6.67 -13.28
CA GLU A 603 -8.61 7.11 -13.36
C GLU A 603 -9.57 6.09 -12.75
N TYR A 604 -10.68 6.57 -12.17
CA TYR A 604 -11.70 5.72 -11.55
C TYR A 604 -12.22 4.64 -12.52
N ASN A 605 -12.42 5.00 -13.79
CA ASN A 605 -12.94 4.13 -14.83
C ASN A 605 -12.04 2.92 -15.13
N ARG A 606 -10.74 3.01 -14.78
CA ARG A 606 -9.81 1.89 -14.96
C ARG A 606 -10.16 0.71 -14.06
N PHE A 607 -10.91 0.91 -12.97
CA PHE A 607 -11.37 -0.18 -12.11
C PHE A 607 -12.55 -0.96 -12.68
N TYR A 608 -13.26 -0.44 -13.69
CA TYR A 608 -14.40 -1.12 -14.30
C TYR A 608 -14.00 -2.44 -14.94
N ILE A 609 -14.79 -3.48 -14.67
CA ILE A 609 -14.68 -4.75 -15.38
C ILE A 609 -15.42 -4.60 -16.72
N PRO A 610 -14.73 -4.73 -17.86
CA PRO A 610 -15.38 -4.65 -19.16
C PRO A 610 -16.41 -5.78 -19.31
N ASP A 611 -17.50 -5.48 -20.00
CA ASP A 611 -18.58 -6.42 -20.36
C ASP A 611 -19.22 -7.17 -19.17
N ILE A 612 -19.15 -6.60 -17.97
CA ILE A 612 -19.69 -7.24 -16.74
C ILE A 612 -21.18 -7.61 -16.86
N THR A 613 -21.96 -6.83 -17.62
CA THR A 613 -23.38 -7.07 -17.91
C THR A 613 -23.61 -8.32 -18.77
N THR A 614 -22.62 -8.77 -19.54
CA THR A 614 -22.68 -10.02 -20.31
C THR A 614 -22.25 -11.23 -19.48
N LEU A 615 -21.43 -11.01 -18.45
CA LEU A 615 -20.84 -12.05 -17.62
C LEU A 615 -21.75 -12.44 -16.44
N VAL A 616 -22.52 -11.49 -15.92
CA VAL A 616 -23.33 -11.65 -14.72
C VAL A 616 -24.69 -11.00 -14.91
N ASP A 617 -25.74 -11.70 -14.47
CA ASP A 617 -27.07 -11.11 -14.31
C ASP A 617 -27.06 -10.16 -13.11
N ILE A 618 -26.96 -8.86 -13.42
CA ILE A 618 -26.92 -7.78 -12.43
C ILE A 618 -28.24 -7.68 -11.66
N GLN A 619 -29.38 -8.03 -12.26
CA GLN A 619 -30.69 -7.97 -11.60
C GLN A 619 -30.76 -9.03 -10.49
N GLU A 620 -30.36 -10.26 -10.81
CA GLU A 620 -30.34 -11.36 -9.82
C GLU A 620 -29.32 -11.10 -8.69
N ASP A 621 -28.12 -10.60 -9.03
CA ASP A 621 -27.08 -10.25 -8.05
C ASP A 621 -27.53 -9.11 -7.12
N TYR A 622 -28.21 -8.09 -7.67
CA TYR A 622 -28.78 -6.99 -6.90
C TYR A 622 -29.84 -7.49 -5.91
N LEU A 623 -30.76 -8.35 -6.34
CA LEU A 623 -31.80 -8.92 -5.46
C LEU A 623 -31.17 -9.72 -4.32
N LYS A 624 -30.15 -10.54 -4.61
CA LYS A 624 -29.41 -11.28 -3.57
C LYS A 624 -28.71 -10.33 -2.59
N TRP A 625 -28.10 -9.26 -3.09
CA TRP A 625 -27.47 -8.24 -2.26
C TRP A 625 -28.48 -7.50 -1.37
N PHE A 626 -29.61 -7.07 -1.94
CA PHE A 626 -30.69 -6.39 -1.23
C PHE A 626 -31.28 -7.28 -0.11
N LEU A 627 -31.59 -8.54 -0.42
CA LEU A 627 -32.09 -9.50 0.56
C LEU A 627 -31.07 -9.78 1.67
N SER A 628 -29.77 -9.85 1.33
CA SER A 628 -28.71 -10.05 2.32
C SER A 628 -28.59 -8.88 3.30
N LYS A 629 -28.89 -7.65 2.88
CA LYS A 629 -28.91 -6.46 3.74
C LYS A 629 -30.15 -6.39 4.64
N ALA A 630 -31.27 -6.96 4.20
CA ALA A 630 -32.54 -6.87 4.91
C ALA A 630 -32.69 -7.90 6.06
N ASP A 631 -31.69 -8.76 6.30
CA ASP A 631 -31.75 -9.90 7.25
C ASP A 631 -32.95 -10.86 7.03
N ILE A 632 -33.59 -10.80 5.86
CA ILE A 632 -34.73 -11.65 5.50
C ILE A 632 -34.19 -12.98 4.96
N LYS A 633 -34.12 -14.00 5.82
CA LYS A 633 -33.94 -15.38 5.37
C LYS A 633 -35.19 -15.83 4.62
N VAL A 634 -35.15 -15.77 3.29
CA VAL A 634 -36.21 -16.34 2.45
C VAL A 634 -36.18 -17.87 2.63
N GLY A 635 -37.26 -18.42 3.16
CA GLY A 635 -37.50 -19.86 3.13
C GLY A 635 -37.79 -20.29 1.70
N SER A 636 -36.78 -20.77 0.99
CA SER A 636 -36.95 -21.54 -0.24
C SER A 636 -36.51 -22.99 -0.01
N SER A 637 -37.29 -23.91 -0.56
CA SER A 637 -37.16 -25.37 -0.48
C SER A 637 -35.74 -25.92 -0.67
N PRO A 638 -35.40 -27.08 -0.07
CA PRO A 638 -34.05 -27.66 -0.07
C PRO A 638 -33.74 -28.39 -1.39
N SER A 639 -33.60 -27.65 -2.47
CA SER A 639 -33.03 -28.18 -3.70
C SER A 639 -32.28 -27.08 -4.47
N GLN A 640 -30.95 -27.17 -4.36
CA GLN A 640 -29.88 -26.42 -5.03
C GLN A 640 -29.32 -25.18 -4.30
N SER A 641 -28.20 -25.44 -3.61
CA SER A 641 -27.15 -24.56 -3.05
C SER A 641 -27.47 -23.67 -1.84
N ASP A 642 -27.35 -24.25 -0.64
CA ASP A 642 -27.07 -23.57 0.63
C ASP A 642 -25.64 -22.96 0.64
N PHE A 643 -25.38 -21.91 -0.14
CA PHE A 643 -24.12 -21.16 -0.05
C PHE A 643 -24.35 -19.65 -0.16
N PRO A 644 -23.70 -18.80 0.67
CA PRO A 644 -23.79 -17.35 0.54
C PRO A 644 -23.08 -16.90 -0.74
N SER A 645 -23.85 -16.56 -1.77
CA SER A 645 -23.32 -16.06 -3.04
C SER A 645 -22.49 -14.78 -2.85
N VAL A 646 -21.35 -14.69 -3.52
CA VAL A 646 -20.55 -13.46 -3.56
C VAL A 646 -21.27 -12.41 -4.40
N ASN A 647 -21.73 -11.34 -3.75
CA ASN A 647 -22.47 -10.28 -4.42
C ASN A 647 -21.52 -9.23 -4.99
N LEU A 648 -21.52 -9.05 -6.32
CA LEU A 648 -20.70 -8.03 -7.00
C LEU A 648 -21.25 -6.63 -6.78
N CYS A 649 -22.57 -6.50 -6.60
CA CYS A 649 -23.24 -5.25 -6.23
C CYS A 649 -22.72 -4.62 -4.93
N ALA A 650 -22.06 -5.41 -4.07
CA ALA A 650 -21.38 -4.91 -2.88
C ALA A 650 -20.08 -4.14 -3.18
N TYR A 651 -19.58 -4.18 -4.43
CA TYR A 651 -18.33 -3.54 -4.86
C TYR A 651 -18.57 -2.59 -6.06
N PRO A 652 -19.25 -1.44 -5.88
CA PRO A 652 -19.73 -0.62 -7.01
C PRO A 652 -18.64 -0.02 -7.90
N PHE A 653 -17.40 0.08 -7.41
CA PHE A 653 -16.27 0.62 -8.17
C PHE A 653 -15.83 -0.27 -9.34
N ILE A 654 -16.24 -1.54 -9.37
CA ILE A 654 -15.96 -2.45 -10.51
C ILE A 654 -17.05 -2.41 -11.57
N LEU A 655 -18.22 -1.84 -11.25
CA LEU A 655 -19.38 -1.78 -12.12
C LEU A 655 -19.30 -0.54 -12.99
N ASN A 656 -19.54 -0.71 -14.30
CA ASN A 656 -19.64 0.42 -15.22
C ASN A 656 -21.01 1.13 -15.08
N ALA A 657 -21.16 2.28 -15.74
CA ALA A 657 -22.39 3.08 -15.69
C ALA A 657 -23.64 2.29 -16.16
N GLN A 658 -23.48 1.40 -17.15
CA GLN A 658 -24.54 0.56 -17.66
C GLN A 658 -25.06 -0.41 -16.59
N ALA A 659 -24.17 -1.15 -15.91
CA ALA A 659 -24.53 -2.08 -14.85
C ALA A 659 -25.19 -1.36 -13.67
N LYS A 660 -24.67 -0.21 -13.26
CA LYS A 660 -25.27 0.59 -12.17
C LYS A 660 -26.66 1.10 -12.55
N THR A 661 -26.87 1.48 -13.81
CA THR A 661 -28.21 1.88 -14.29
C THR A 661 -29.18 0.71 -14.20
N THR A 662 -28.78 -0.49 -14.62
CA THR A 662 -29.61 -1.69 -14.43
C THR A 662 -29.93 -1.96 -12.95
N MET A 663 -28.98 -1.73 -12.03
CA MET A 663 -29.26 -1.84 -10.59
C MET A 663 -30.31 -0.83 -10.13
N LEU A 664 -30.21 0.44 -10.54
CA LEU A 664 -31.17 1.48 -10.17
C LEU A 664 -32.56 1.19 -10.74
N GLN A 665 -32.65 0.73 -11.99
CA GLN A 665 -33.91 0.32 -12.61
C GLN A 665 -34.55 -0.85 -11.86
N THR A 666 -33.76 -1.86 -11.50
CA THR A 666 -34.23 -3.02 -10.73
C THR A 666 -34.75 -2.59 -9.36
N ASP A 667 -34.07 -1.66 -8.69
CA ASP A 667 -34.55 -1.11 -7.42
C ASP A 667 -35.84 -0.30 -7.58
N ALA A 668 -35.92 0.54 -8.62
CA ALA A 668 -37.12 1.32 -8.90
C ALA A 668 -38.34 0.41 -9.13
N GLU A 669 -38.18 -0.63 -9.95
CA GLU A 669 -39.22 -1.64 -10.19
C GLU A 669 -39.62 -2.38 -8.89
N LEU A 670 -38.64 -2.80 -8.09
CA LEU A 670 -38.89 -3.48 -6.81
C LEU A 670 -39.68 -2.59 -5.84
N GLN A 671 -39.26 -1.34 -5.68
CA GLN A 671 -39.91 -0.37 -4.82
C GLN A 671 -41.33 -0.02 -5.33
N MET A 672 -41.52 0.10 -6.65
CA MET A 672 -42.85 0.25 -7.25
C MET A 672 -43.75 -0.93 -6.91
N GLN A 673 -43.26 -2.16 -7.05
CA GLN A 673 -44.02 -3.37 -6.69
C GLN A 673 -44.35 -3.41 -5.19
N MET A 674 -43.41 -3.01 -4.32
CA MET A 674 -43.64 -2.91 -2.88
C MET A 674 -44.72 -1.87 -2.55
N ALA A 675 -44.71 -0.70 -3.22
CA ALA A 675 -45.72 0.34 -3.04
C ALA A 675 -47.12 -0.10 -3.51
N VAL A 676 -47.20 -0.80 -4.65
CA VAL A 676 -48.45 -1.39 -5.17
C VAL A 676 -48.98 -2.46 -4.21
N SER A 677 -48.11 -3.37 -3.76
CA SER A 677 -48.48 -4.42 -2.79
C SER A 677 -48.98 -3.81 -1.48
N GLY A 678 -48.30 -2.78 -0.97
CA GLY A 678 -48.72 -2.03 0.22
C GLY A 678 -50.08 -1.35 0.05
N ALA A 679 -50.33 -0.71 -1.10
CA ALA A 679 -51.62 -0.11 -1.42
C ALA A 679 -52.74 -1.15 -1.52
N ASN A 680 -52.47 -2.29 -2.17
CA ASN A 680 -53.43 -3.40 -2.27
C ASN A 680 -53.74 -4.00 -0.90
N LEU A 681 -52.73 -4.20 -0.05
CA LEU A 681 -52.92 -4.73 1.30
C LEU A 681 -53.70 -3.75 2.17
N HIS A 682 -53.43 -2.45 2.05
CA HIS A 682 -54.26 -1.40 2.66
C HIS A 682 -55.70 -1.44 2.14
N ASN A 683 -55.92 -1.58 0.84
CA ASN A 683 -57.28 -1.66 0.26
C ASN A 683 -58.04 -2.89 0.75
N VAL A 684 -57.37 -4.04 0.84
CA VAL A 684 -57.95 -5.25 1.44
C VAL A 684 -58.30 -4.99 2.91
N PHE A 685 -57.42 -4.32 3.66
CA PHE A 685 -57.70 -3.93 5.04
C PHE A 685 -58.90 -2.98 5.14
N MET A 686 -58.97 -1.92 4.31
CA MET A 686 -60.09 -0.97 4.31
C MET A 686 -61.42 -1.61 3.88
N LEU A 687 -61.36 -2.60 2.98
CA LEU A 687 -62.52 -3.42 2.62
C LEU A 687 -62.98 -4.27 3.82
N LEU A 688 -62.04 -4.85 4.57
CA LEU A 688 -62.32 -5.62 5.78
C LEU A 688 -62.83 -4.75 6.95
N THR A 689 -62.42 -3.48 7.03
CA THR A 689 -62.90 -2.52 8.04
C THR A 689 -64.17 -1.75 7.63
N LEU A 690 -64.76 -2.07 6.46
CA LEU A 690 -65.96 -1.44 5.91
C LEU A 690 -65.83 0.07 5.65
N GLU A 691 -64.62 0.53 5.33
CA GLU A 691 -64.32 1.93 4.95
C GLU A 691 -63.77 2.02 3.52
N PRO A 692 -64.53 1.58 2.49
CA PRO A 692 -64.03 1.48 1.11
C PRO A 692 -63.67 2.83 0.49
N HIS A 693 -64.16 3.94 1.05
CA HIS A 693 -63.88 5.30 0.59
C HIS A 693 -62.43 5.75 0.82
N LEU A 694 -61.70 5.07 1.71
CA LEU A 694 -60.30 5.36 2.02
C LEU A 694 -59.33 4.48 1.23
N ALA A 695 -59.83 3.73 0.23
CA ALA A 695 -58.98 2.92 -0.65
C ALA A 695 -57.98 3.80 -1.42
N ARG A 696 -56.74 3.35 -1.46
CA ARG A 696 -55.62 4.00 -2.17
C ARG A 696 -55.50 3.44 -3.59
N ASN A 697 -55.29 4.32 -4.56
CA ASN A 697 -55.00 3.89 -5.92
C ASN A 697 -53.62 3.18 -5.98
N PRO A 698 -53.48 2.00 -6.63
CA PRO A 698 -52.18 1.36 -6.82
C PRO A 698 -51.25 2.10 -7.79
N TYR A 699 -51.77 3.00 -8.62
CA TYR A 699 -50.99 3.83 -9.54
C TYR A 699 -50.89 5.28 -9.07
N LEU A 700 -49.83 5.97 -9.48
CA LEU A 700 -49.75 7.42 -9.44
C LEU A 700 -50.37 7.97 -10.72
N VAL A 701 -51.57 8.53 -10.65
CA VAL A 701 -52.31 8.99 -11.84
C VAL A 701 -52.25 10.51 -11.90
N LEU A 702 -51.72 11.07 -12.98
CA LEU A 702 -51.68 12.52 -13.20
C LEU A 702 -52.67 12.89 -14.30
N HIS A 703 -53.65 13.72 -13.96
CA HIS A 703 -54.61 14.31 -14.88
C HIS A 703 -54.14 15.70 -15.30
N VAL A 704 -53.81 15.86 -16.58
CA VAL A 704 -53.20 17.10 -17.10
C VAL A 704 -53.85 17.55 -18.40
N ARG A 705 -53.95 18.86 -18.61
CA ARG A 705 -54.38 19.45 -19.88
C ARG A 705 -53.19 20.00 -20.63
N ARG A 706 -53.11 19.78 -21.96
CA ARG A 706 -51.99 20.27 -22.80
C ARG A 706 -51.70 21.77 -22.63
N ASN A 707 -52.75 22.59 -22.54
CA ASN A 707 -52.62 24.05 -22.44
C ASN A 707 -52.26 24.56 -21.03
N HIS A 708 -52.24 23.67 -20.02
CA HIS A 708 -52.04 24.03 -18.61
C HIS A 708 -51.12 23.03 -17.88
N LEU A 709 -50.21 22.38 -18.63
CA LEU A 709 -49.33 21.29 -18.20
C LEU A 709 -48.67 21.55 -16.84
N VAL A 710 -47.99 22.68 -16.71
CA VAL A 710 -47.25 23.05 -15.50
C VAL A 710 -48.18 23.23 -14.30
N SER A 711 -49.26 23.99 -14.46
CA SER A 711 -50.17 24.31 -13.35
C SER A 711 -50.98 23.10 -12.85
N ASP A 712 -51.41 22.24 -13.77
CA ASP A 712 -52.14 21.02 -13.42
C ASP A 712 -51.20 20.02 -12.73
N THR A 713 -49.97 19.86 -13.23
CA THR A 713 -48.95 18.99 -12.63
C THR A 713 -48.60 19.43 -11.19
N LEU A 714 -48.47 20.74 -10.96
CA LEU A 714 -48.19 21.29 -9.63
C LEU A 714 -49.34 21.01 -8.66
N ARG A 715 -50.59 21.16 -9.10
CA ARG A 715 -51.78 20.85 -8.28
C ARG A 715 -51.85 19.36 -7.93
N GLU A 716 -51.62 18.47 -8.89
CA GLU A 716 -51.71 17.02 -8.65
C GLU A 716 -50.58 16.54 -7.72
N LEU A 717 -49.32 16.93 -7.98
CA LEU A 717 -48.17 16.44 -7.21
C LEU A 717 -48.12 16.96 -5.77
N THR A 718 -48.74 18.10 -5.47
CA THR A 718 -48.86 18.60 -4.09
C THR A 718 -49.86 17.80 -3.24
N MET A 719 -50.77 17.04 -3.86
CA MET A 719 -51.75 16.21 -3.15
C MET A 719 -51.22 14.83 -2.76
N TYR A 720 -50.13 14.36 -3.37
CA TYR A 720 -49.61 13.02 -3.17
C TYR A 720 -48.57 12.93 -2.04
N SER A 721 -48.59 11.81 -1.31
CA SER A 721 -47.58 11.52 -0.29
C SER A 721 -46.31 10.90 -0.89
N ASP A 722 -45.23 10.91 -0.12
CA ASP A 722 -43.91 10.38 -0.52
C ASP A 722 -43.96 8.92 -1.00
N VAL A 723 -44.85 8.11 -0.41
CA VAL A 723 -45.05 6.70 -0.79
C VAL A 723 -45.80 6.58 -2.11
N ASP A 724 -46.69 7.53 -2.42
CA ASP A 724 -47.47 7.54 -3.66
C ASP A 724 -46.61 7.91 -4.87
N LEU A 725 -45.59 8.76 -4.67
CA LEU A 725 -44.64 9.13 -5.72
C LEU A 725 -43.77 7.97 -6.22
N LYS A 726 -43.68 6.89 -5.44
CA LYS A 726 -42.94 5.66 -5.80
C LYS A 726 -43.80 4.61 -6.50
N LYS A 727 -45.08 4.89 -6.75
CA LYS A 727 -45.96 3.99 -7.51
C LYS A 727 -45.69 4.13 -9.01
N PRO A 728 -46.07 3.14 -9.84
CA PRO A 728 -46.00 3.27 -11.29
C PRO A 728 -46.83 4.48 -11.75
N LEU A 729 -46.19 5.34 -12.56
CA LEU A 729 -46.79 6.56 -13.09
C LEU A 729 -47.72 6.24 -14.26
N LYS A 730 -48.87 6.91 -14.29
CA LYS A 730 -49.81 6.90 -15.40
C LYS A 730 -50.25 8.32 -15.71
N VAL A 731 -50.02 8.78 -16.93
CA VAL A 731 -50.39 10.14 -17.35
C VAL A 731 -51.64 10.08 -18.21
N ILE A 732 -52.61 10.96 -17.92
CA ILE A 732 -53.86 11.07 -18.67
C ILE A 732 -54.02 12.51 -19.13
N PHE A 733 -54.05 12.71 -20.45
CA PHE A 733 -54.43 13.99 -21.05
C PHE A 733 -55.96 14.09 -21.10
N ASP A 734 -56.51 15.08 -20.40
CA ASP A 734 -57.97 15.25 -20.32
C ASP A 734 -58.57 15.54 -21.71
N GLY A 735 -59.47 14.68 -22.15
CA GLY A 735 -60.13 14.77 -23.47
C GLY A 735 -59.54 13.88 -24.57
N GLU A 736 -58.52 13.07 -24.26
CA GLU A 736 -57.87 12.15 -25.23
C GLU A 736 -58.11 10.68 -24.85
N GLU A 737 -58.57 9.86 -25.81
CA GLU A 737 -58.68 8.40 -25.65
C GLU A 737 -57.32 7.73 -25.96
N ALA A 738 -56.32 7.94 -25.09
CA ALA A 738 -55.03 7.27 -25.19
C ALA A 738 -54.84 6.24 -24.08
N VAL A 739 -54.41 5.02 -24.44
CA VAL A 739 -53.97 4.00 -23.48
C VAL A 739 -52.48 4.21 -23.22
N ASP A 740 -52.13 4.62 -22.01
CA ASP A 740 -50.75 4.84 -21.60
C ASP A 740 -49.96 3.51 -21.57
N ALA A 741 -49.20 3.27 -22.64
CA ALA A 741 -48.23 2.19 -22.77
C ALA A 741 -46.78 2.73 -22.68
N GLY A 742 -46.56 3.87 -22.02
CA GLY A 742 -45.25 4.52 -21.83
C GLY A 742 -44.97 5.69 -22.80
N GLY A 743 -45.58 5.71 -23.98
CA GLY A 743 -45.42 6.81 -24.96
C GLY A 743 -45.99 8.14 -24.46
N VAL A 744 -47.17 8.12 -23.82
CA VAL A 744 -47.82 9.31 -23.25
C VAL A 744 -47.01 9.87 -22.08
N THR A 745 -46.47 8.98 -21.24
CA THR A 745 -45.60 9.36 -20.12
C THR A 745 -44.29 10.00 -20.61
N LYS A 746 -43.67 9.47 -21.66
CA LYS A 746 -42.47 10.06 -22.29
C LYS A 746 -42.77 11.44 -22.86
N GLU A 747 -43.88 11.59 -23.58
CA GLU A 747 -44.33 12.87 -24.13
C GLU A 747 -44.53 13.93 -23.05
N PHE A 748 -45.20 13.54 -21.96
CA PHE A 748 -45.42 14.40 -20.81
C PHE A 748 -44.11 14.97 -20.24
N PHE A 749 -43.09 14.14 -20.01
CA PHE A 749 -41.79 14.60 -19.50
C PHE A 749 -41.09 15.55 -20.46
N LEU A 750 -41.09 15.23 -21.76
CA LEU A 750 -40.44 16.07 -22.77
C LEU A 750 -41.09 17.46 -22.88
N LEU A 751 -42.42 17.53 -22.90
CA LEU A 751 -43.15 18.79 -22.97
C LEU A 751 -42.98 19.62 -21.70
N LEU A 752 -43.17 18.98 -20.54
CA LEU A 752 -43.13 19.67 -19.26
C LEU A 752 -41.73 20.22 -18.95
N LEU A 753 -40.68 19.44 -19.18
CA LEU A 753 -39.30 19.89 -18.90
C LEU A 753 -38.82 20.93 -19.90
N LYS A 754 -39.26 20.85 -21.17
CA LYS A 754 -39.00 21.91 -22.15
C LYS A 754 -39.63 23.25 -21.72
N GLU A 755 -40.86 23.23 -21.23
CA GLU A 755 -41.56 24.42 -20.75
C GLU A 755 -40.90 24.96 -19.46
N LEU A 756 -40.63 24.10 -18.47
CA LEU A 756 -40.07 24.49 -17.17
C LEU A 756 -38.62 24.98 -17.23
N MET A 757 -37.84 24.53 -18.21
CA MET A 757 -36.44 24.93 -18.38
C MET A 757 -36.28 26.17 -19.27
N ASP A 758 -37.38 26.72 -19.80
CA ASP A 758 -37.34 27.93 -20.60
C ASP A 758 -36.88 29.13 -19.72
N PRO A 759 -35.83 29.86 -20.14
CA PRO A 759 -35.33 31.05 -19.42
C PRO A 759 -36.40 32.12 -19.15
N VAL A 760 -37.52 32.13 -19.89
CA VAL A 760 -38.65 33.06 -19.69
C VAL A 760 -39.25 32.95 -18.29
N TYR A 761 -39.20 31.78 -17.64
CA TYR A 761 -39.69 31.62 -16.26
C TYR A 761 -38.74 32.22 -15.20
N GLY A 762 -37.52 32.61 -15.57
CA GLY A 762 -36.55 33.25 -14.68
C GLY A 762 -35.98 32.35 -13.59
N MET A 763 -36.24 31.03 -13.63
CA MET A 763 -35.73 30.06 -12.65
C MET A 763 -34.25 29.73 -12.87
N PHE A 764 -33.81 29.70 -14.13
CA PHE A 764 -32.46 29.37 -14.53
C PHE A 764 -31.85 30.47 -15.41
N THR A 765 -30.56 30.70 -15.26
CA THR A 765 -29.76 31.60 -16.10
C THR A 765 -29.11 30.80 -17.23
N HIS A 766 -29.24 31.29 -18.46
CA HIS A 766 -28.60 30.71 -19.64
C HIS A 766 -27.21 31.28 -19.88
N TYR A 767 -26.21 30.41 -19.93
CA TYR A 767 -24.83 30.75 -20.22
C TYR A 767 -24.57 30.55 -21.71
N LYS A 768 -24.53 31.65 -22.47
CA LYS A 768 -24.43 31.63 -23.94
C LYS A 768 -23.17 30.94 -24.48
N GLU A 769 -22.07 30.99 -23.74
CA GLU A 769 -20.80 30.37 -24.17
C GLU A 769 -20.82 28.85 -24.13
N SER A 770 -21.44 28.27 -23.09
CA SER A 770 -21.50 26.82 -22.84
C SER A 770 -22.82 26.20 -23.28
N ASN A 771 -23.84 27.02 -23.56
CA ASN A 771 -25.22 26.61 -23.80
C ASN A 771 -25.82 25.80 -22.62
N LEU A 772 -25.38 26.09 -21.40
CA LEU A 772 -25.83 25.44 -20.18
C LEU A 772 -26.74 26.37 -19.36
N LEU A 773 -27.53 25.75 -18.50
CA LEU A 773 -28.41 26.39 -17.54
C LEU A 773 -27.84 26.22 -16.13
N TRP A 774 -27.98 27.25 -15.29
CA TRP A 774 -27.68 27.19 -13.86
C TRP A 774 -28.74 27.94 -13.06
N PHE A 775 -28.89 27.61 -11.78
CA PHE A 775 -29.85 28.29 -10.90
C PHE A 775 -29.60 29.81 -10.88
N SER A 776 -30.66 30.60 -10.98
CA SER A 776 -30.57 32.06 -10.90
C SER A 776 -30.31 32.52 -9.46
N ASP A 777 -29.32 33.41 -9.28
CA ASP A 777 -28.98 34.07 -7.99
C ASP A 777 -30.16 34.88 -7.44
N LYS A 778 -30.95 35.51 -8.33
CA LYS A 778 -32.17 36.25 -7.97
C LYS A 778 -33.35 35.79 -8.82
N CYS A 779 -34.26 35.07 -8.17
CA CYS A 779 -35.48 34.54 -8.76
C CYS A 779 -36.72 35.10 -8.04
N PHE A 780 -37.78 35.42 -8.78
CA PHE A 780 -39.07 35.85 -8.24
C PHE A 780 -40.06 34.69 -8.04
N VAL A 781 -39.64 33.46 -8.37
CA VAL A 781 -40.47 32.25 -8.31
C VAL A 781 -40.35 31.61 -6.93
N GLU A 782 -41.47 31.11 -6.40
CA GLU A 782 -41.50 30.42 -5.10
C GLU A 782 -40.66 29.14 -5.07
N GLN A 783 -40.13 28.78 -3.89
CA GLN A 783 -39.32 27.58 -3.66
C GLN A 783 -40.01 26.27 -4.11
N ASN A 784 -41.34 26.23 -4.09
CA ASN A 784 -42.16 25.09 -4.51
C ASN A 784 -41.90 24.66 -5.96
N TRP A 785 -41.54 25.60 -6.84
CA TRP A 785 -41.27 25.31 -8.24
C TRP A 785 -39.96 24.53 -8.43
N PHE A 786 -38.90 24.92 -7.71
CA PHE A 786 -37.65 24.16 -7.73
C PHE A 786 -37.84 22.76 -7.16
N HIS A 787 -38.63 22.63 -6.10
CA HIS A 787 -39.02 21.34 -5.54
C HIS A 787 -39.75 20.45 -6.56
N LEU A 788 -40.69 21.03 -7.31
CA LEU A 788 -41.42 20.34 -8.36
C LEU A 788 -40.49 19.82 -9.46
N ILE A 789 -39.60 20.66 -9.99
CA ILE A 789 -38.64 20.23 -11.03
C ILE A 789 -37.78 19.08 -10.51
N GLY A 790 -37.36 19.14 -9.24
CA GLY A 790 -36.68 18.04 -8.58
C GLY A 790 -37.48 16.74 -8.62
N ILE A 791 -38.75 16.76 -8.22
CA ILE A 791 -39.65 15.60 -8.25
C ILE A 791 -39.79 15.06 -9.68
N ILE A 792 -40.01 15.93 -10.66
CA ILE A 792 -40.19 15.54 -12.07
C ILE A 792 -38.93 14.89 -12.62
N CYS A 793 -37.74 15.45 -12.34
CA CYS A 793 -36.47 14.85 -12.73
C CYS A 793 -36.28 13.47 -12.08
N GLY A 794 -36.66 13.31 -10.81
CA GLY A 794 -36.65 12.02 -10.14
C GLY A 794 -37.63 11.02 -10.78
N LEU A 795 -38.88 11.43 -11.06
CA LEU A 795 -39.87 10.57 -11.71
C LEU A 795 -39.43 10.13 -13.10
N ALA A 796 -38.76 11.00 -13.87
CA ALA A 796 -38.25 10.63 -15.19
C ALA A 796 -37.21 9.50 -15.10
N ILE A 797 -36.25 9.58 -14.17
CA ILE A 797 -35.24 8.54 -13.92
C ILE A 797 -35.90 7.24 -13.45
N TYR A 798 -36.82 7.35 -12.50
CA TYR A 798 -37.51 6.21 -11.91
C TYR A 798 -38.37 5.44 -12.91
N ASN A 799 -38.87 6.13 -13.95
CA ASN A 799 -39.59 5.54 -15.08
C ASN A 799 -38.69 5.29 -16.30
N SER A 800 -37.37 5.23 -16.13
CA SER A 800 -36.39 4.95 -17.20
C SER A 800 -36.51 5.84 -18.44
N THR A 801 -36.91 7.10 -18.25
CA THR A 801 -37.05 8.08 -19.33
C THR A 801 -35.84 9.00 -19.37
N VAL A 802 -35.11 9.00 -20.49
CA VAL A 802 -33.99 9.92 -20.72
C VAL A 802 -34.53 11.31 -21.00
N VAL A 803 -33.97 12.31 -20.32
CA VAL A 803 -34.35 13.72 -20.48
C VAL A 803 -33.11 14.55 -20.74
N ASP A 804 -33.17 15.40 -21.75
CA ASP A 804 -32.11 16.34 -22.09
C ASP A 804 -32.06 17.55 -21.13
N LEU A 805 -31.43 17.33 -19.97
CA LEU A 805 -31.19 18.38 -18.98
C LEU A 805 -29.89 19.12 -19.31
N HIS A 806 -29.99 20.41 -19.64
CA HIS A 806 -28.87 21.26 -20.00
C HIS A 806 -28.09 21.81 -18.78
N PHE A 807 -27.85 20.98 -17.75
CA PHE A 807 -27.08 21.36 -16.56
C PHE A 807 -25.63 20.90 -16.63
N PRO A 808 -24.67 21.63 -16.03
CA PRO A 808 -23.27 21.20 -15.92
C PRO A 808 -23.10 19.99 -15.00
N LEU A 809 -21.94 19.33 -15.08
CA LEU A 809 -21.55 18.23 -14.18
C LEU A 809 -21.63 18.64 -12.69
N ALA A 810 -21.46 19.93 -12.40
CA ALA A 810 -21.58 20.52 -11.07
C ALA A 810 -22.90 20.16 -10.36
N LEU A 811 -24.03 20.09 -11.08
CA LEU A 811 -25.32 19.72 -10.50
C LEU A 811 -25.28 18.31 -9.90
N TYR A 812 -24.76 17.36 -10.68
CA TYR A 812 -24.68 15.96 -10.29
C TYR A 812 -23.65 15.73 -9.19
N LYS A 813 -22.55 16.51 -9.18
CA LYS A 813 -21.62 16.55 -8.05
C LYS A 813 -22.34 16.96 -6.77
N LYS A 814 -23.12 18.05 -6.81
CA LYS A 814 -23.88 18.51 -5.63
C LYS A 814 -24.91 17.48 -5.16
N LEU A 815 -25.64 16.83 -6.08
CA LEU A 815 -26.62 15.78 -5.73
C LEU A 815 -25.98 14.58 -5.02
N LEU A 816 -24.73 14.28 -5.33
CA LEU A 816 -23.94 13.19 -4.72
C LEU A 816 -23.05 13.66 -3.55
N ASN A 817 -23.20 14.92 -3.11
CA ASN A 817 -22.37 15.55 -2.08
C ASN A 817 -20.85 15.55 -2.38
N VAL A 818 -20.48 15.68 -3.65
CA VAL A 818 -19.10 15.86 -4.12
C VAL A 818 -18.81 17.35 -4.28
N SER A 819 -17.65 17.81 -3.83
CA SER A 819 -17.22 19.21 -3.95
C SER A 819 -16.97 19.60 -5.40
N THR A 820 -17.39 20.81 -5.77
CA THR A 820 -17.11 21.39 -7.10
C THR A 820 -15.66 21.87 -7.21
N THR A 821 -15.12 21.83 -8.43
CA THR A 821 -13.74 22.20 -8.76
C THR A 821 -13.72 23.31 -9.81
N LEU A 822 -12.53 23.87 -10.08
CA LEU A 822 -12.35 24.88 -11.12
C LEU A 822 -12.71 24.36 -12.53
N GLU A 823 -12.56 23.05 -12.76
CA GLU A 823 -13.00 22.39 -14.01
C GLU A 823 -14.51 22.49 -14.21
N ASP A 824 -15.30 22.43 -13.13
CA ASP A 824 -16.77 22.57 -13.21
C ASP A 824 -17.16 24.00 -13.61
N LEU A 825 -16.42 25.01 -13.14
CA LEU A 825 -16.61 26.39 -13.59
C LEU A 825 -16.17 26.56 -15.03
N MET A 826 -15.14 25.84 -15.48
CA MET A 826 -14.69 25.89 -16.86
C MET A 826 -15.73 25.31 -17.83
N GLU A 827 -16.51 24.32 -17.40
CA GLU A 827 -17.67 23.83 -18.14
C GLU A 827 -18.80 24.86 -18.18
N LEU A 828 -19.13 25.49 -17.04
CA LEU A 828 -20.25 26.44 -16.94
C LEU A 828 -19.94 27.80 -17.60
N SER A 829 -18.82 28.42 -17.23
CA SER A 829 -18.36 29.74 -17.68
C SER A 829 -16.86 29.70 -18.02
N PRO A 830 -16.52 29.29 -19.26
CA PRO A 830 -15.14 29.09 -19.69
C PRO A 830 -14.25 30.33 -19.54
N THR A 831 -14.81 31.52 -19.73
CA THR A 831 -14.06 32.78 -19.66
C THR A 831 -13.73 33.18 -18.22
N GLU A 832 -14.67 33.04 -17.29
CA GLU A 832 -14.41 33.28 -15.86
C GLU A 832 -13.39 32.29 -15.30
N ALA A 833 -13.55 30.99 -15.62
CA ALA A 833 -12.65 29.95 -15.14
C ALA A 833 -11.21 30.12 -15.63
N ARG A 834 -11.02 30.49 -16.92
CA ARG A 834 -9.69 30.78 -17.48
C ARG A 834 -9.01 31.94 -16.77
N SER A 835 -9.77 32.95 -16.36
CA SER A 835 -9.25 34.11 -15.62
C SER A 835 -8.77 33.70 -14.21
N LEU A 836 -9.52 32.84 -13.52
CA LEU A 836 -9.11 32.29 -12.22
C LEU A 836 -7.93 31.31 -12.33
N GLN A 837 -7.87 30.52 -13.40
CA GLN A 837 -6.73 29.64 -13.68
C GLN A 837 -5.46 30.48 -13.92
N GLN A 838 -5.56 31.58 -14.68
CA GLN A 838 -4.43 32.50 -14.88
C GLN A 838 -3.93 33.12 -13.56
N LEU A 839 -4.81 33.43 -12.61
CA LEU A 839 -4.43 33.90 -11.27
C LEU A 839 -3.64 32.83 -10.50
N LEU A 840 -4.02 31.55 -10.60
CA LEU A 840 -3.33 30.44 -9.95
C LEU A 840 -1.97 30.14 -10.59
N ASP A 841 -1.88 30.24 -11.91
CA ASP A 841 -0.66 29.92 -12.69
C ASP A 841 0.34 31.08 -12.74
N TYR A 842 -0.05 32.28 -12.30
CA TYR A 842 0.83 33.44 -12.30
C TYR A 842 2.06 33.24 -11.38
N GLU A 843 3.28 33.32 -11.93
CA GLU A 843 4.51 33.07 -11.18
C GLU A 843 5.09 34.31 -10.48
N GLY A 844 4.71 35.51 -10.93
CA GLY A 844 5.19 36.79 -10.40
C GLY A 844 4.92 36.99 -8.90
N SER A 845 5.69 37.87 -8.26
CA SER A 845 5.51 38.22 -6.83
C SER A 845 4.54 39.38 -6.62
N ASP A 846 4.18 40.08 -7.69
CA ASP A 846 3.36 41.29 -7.80
C ASP A 846 1.87 40.98 -8.08
N VAL A 847 1.35 39.86 -7.54
CA VAL A 847 -0.05 39.42 -7.74
C VAL A 847 -1.05 40.53 -7.34
N GLU A 848 -0.81 41.20 -6.21
CA GLU A 848 -1.71 42.24 -5.70
C GLU A 848 -1.76 43.45 -6.65
N GLU A 849 -0.62 43.91 -7.15
CA GLU A 849 -0.52 45.08 -8.05
C GLU A 849 -1.01 44.77 -9.48
N MET A 850 -0.83 43.53 -9.93
CA MET A 850 -1.17 43.09 -11.28
C MET A 850 -2.68 42.83 -11.45
N PHE A 851 -3.30 42.16 -10.48
CA PHE A 851 -4.71 41.76 -10.56
C PHE A 851 -5.66 42.72 -9.84
N LEU A 852 -5.19 43.43 -8.80
CA LEU A 852 -5.98 44.41 -8.02
C LEU A 852 -7.35 43.86 -7.58
N LEU A 853 -7.37 42.60 -7.14
CA LEU A 853 -8.56 41.92 -6.65
C LEU A 853 -8.63 41.99 -5.12
N ASN A 854 -9.85 42.06 -4.59
CA ASN A 854 -10.15 41.81 -3.18
C ASN A 854 -11.16 40.65 -3.08
N PHE A 855 -11.49 40.22 -1.86
CA PHE A 855 -12.48 39.15 -1.64
C PHE A 855 -13.94 39.65 -1.77
N ALA A 856 -14.20 40.55 -2.72
CA ALA A 856 -15.53 41.00 -3.07
C ALA A 856 -15.72 40.95 -4.60
N ILE A 857 -16.93 40.61 -5.04
CA ILE A 857 -17.28 40.53 -6.46
C ILE A 857 -18.45 41.45 -6.77
N THR A 858 -18.51 41.96 -7.99
CA THR A 858 -19.64 42.78 -8.46
C THR A 858 -20.54 41.93 -9.35
N ARG A 859 -21.84 41.86 -9.04
CA ARG A 859 -22.85 41.19 -9.86
C ARG A 859 -23.87 42.21 -10.36
N GLU A 860 -24.20 42.15 -11.63
CA GLU A 860 -25.25 42.97 -12.24
C GLU A 860 -26.54 42.14 -12.32
N ASN A 861 -27.54 42.54 -11.55
CA ASN A 861 -28.85 41.88 -11.50
C ASN A 861 -29.94 42.90 -11.85
N TYR A 862 -30.64 42.70 -12.98
CA TYR A 862 -31.70 43.59 -13.48
C TYR A 862 -31.27 45.07 -13.62
N GLY A 863 -30.03 45.32 -14.04
CA GLY A 863 -29.47 46.66 -14.20
C GLY A 863 -29.01 47.34 -12.89
N MET A 864 -29.07 46.63 -11.76
CA MET A 864 -28.46 47.05 -10.50
C MET A 864 -27.16 46.28 -10.23
N THR A 865 -26.06 46.99 -10.06
CA THR A 865 -24.78 46.44 -9.62
C THR A 865 -24.78 46.30 -8.10
N GLU A 866 -24.61 45.07 -7.61
CA GLU A 866 -24.45 44.75 -6.19
C GLU A 866 -23.04 44.20 -5.94
N VAL A 867 -22.39 44.68 -4.88
CA VAL A 867 -21.12 44.14 -4.40
C VAL A 867 -21.42 43.05 -3.37
N LYS A 868 -20.84 41.86 -3.57
CA LYS A 868 -20.96 40.71 -2.67
C LYS A 868 -19.59 40.35 -2.12
N GLU A 869 -19.46 40.36 -0.80
CA GLU A 869 -18.28 39.85 -0.11
C GLU A 869 -18.27 38.32 -0.12
N LEU A 870 -17.17 37.70 -0.55
CA LEU A 870 -16.98 36.25 -0.58
C LEU A 870 -16.61 35.67 0.80
N ILE A 871 -16.00 36.50 1.65
CA ILE A 871 -15.68 36.23 3.05
C ILE A 871 -16.03 37.46 3.89
N PRO A 872 -16.27 37.32 5.21
CA PRO A 872 -16.61 38.46 6.06
C PRO A 872 -15.53 39.56 6.03
N GLY A 873 -15.89 40.78 5.62
CA GLY A 873 -14.96 41.90 5.50
C GLY A 873 -14.04 41.81 4.26
N GLY A 874 -14.43 41.02 3.26
CA GLY A 874 -13.64 40.72 2.08
C GLY A 874 -13.27 41.93 1.23
N GLU A 875 -14.03 43.03 1.28
CA GLU A 875 -13.67 44.27 0.58
C GLU A 875 -12.33 44.86 1.04
N SER A 876 -11.95 44.59 2.29
CA SER A 876 -10.71 45.08 2.91
C SER A 876 -9.50 44.15 2.76
N ILE A 877 -9.70 42.97 2.15
CA ILE A 877 -8.67 41.93 2.02
C ILE A 877 -8.26 41.83 0.55
N SER A 878 -7.05 42.30 0.23
CA SER A 878 -6.44 42.14 -1.09
C SER A 878 -6.05 40.69 -1.38
N VAL A 879 -6.14 40.28 -2.64
CA VAL A 879 -5.67 38.98 -3.11
C VAL A 879 -4.16 39.04 -3.42
N ASP A 880 -3.39 38.19 -2.76
CA ASP A 880 -1.94 38.07 -2.88
C ASP A 880 -1.51 36.63 -3.24
N LYS A 881 -0.19 36.39 -3.29
CA LYS A 881 0.37 35.08 -3.66
C LYS A 881 0.05 33.95 -2.66
N ASN A 882 -0.17 34.27 -1.39
CA ASN A 882 -0.44 33.31 -0.32
C ASN A 882 -1.93 32.94 -0.25
N ASN A 883 -2.82 33.90 -0.49
CA ASN A 883 -4.27 33.72 -0.33
C ASN A 883 -5.05 33.50 -1.65
N ARG A 884 -4.41 33.61 -2.83
CA ARG A 884 -5.07 33.41 -4.14
C ARG A 884 -5.82 32.08 -4.28
N LYS A 885 -5.36 31.01 -3.64
CA LYS A 885 -6.06 29.72 -3.65
C LYS A 885 -7.38 29.81 -2.87
N GLU A 886 -7.34 30.47 -1.71
CA GLU A 886 -8.52 30.71 -0.88
C GLU A 886 -9.53 31.61 -1.59
N PHE A 887 -9.06 32.60 -2.36
CA PHE A 887 -9.94 33.44 -3.20
C PHE A 887 -10.68 32.61 -4.26
N VAL A 888 -9.97 31.76 -5.01
CA VAL A 888 -10.59 30.89 -6.02
C VAL A 888 -11.59 29.93 -5.38
N GLU A 889 -11.24 29.31 -4.25
CA GLU A 889 -12.14 28.43 -3.50
C GLU A 889 -13.39 29.18 -2.99
N ALA A 890 -13.24 30.40 -2.48
CA ALA A 890 -14.35 31.23 -2.04
C ALA A 890 -15.26 31.65 -3.20
N TYR A 891 -14.69 31.97 -4.37
CA TYR A 891 -15.44 32.28 -5.59
C TYR A 891 -16.27 31.07 -6.06
N LEU A 892 -15.64 29.89 -6.12
CA LEU A 892 -16.32 28.64 -6.50
C LEU A 892 -17.44 28.28 -5.51
N ARG A 893 -17.19 28.45 -4.20
CA ARG A 893 -18.21 28.24 -3.17
C ARG A 893 -19.39 29.19 -3.37
N TYR A 894 -19.13 30.47 -3.65
CA TYR A 894 -20.19 31.42 -3.91
C TYR A 894 -21.06 31.02 -5.11
N VAL A 895 -20.45 30.79 -6.28
CA VAL A 895 -21.17 30.49 -7.54
C VAL A 895 -22.00 29.20 -7.45
N PHE A 896 -21.44 28.14 -6.88
CA PHE A 896 -22.09 26.83 -6.86
C PHE A 896 -22.90 26.55 -5.59
N THR A 897 -22.71 27.31 -4.51
CA THR A 897 -23.35 27.03 -3.21
C THR A 897 -24.04 28.25 -2.63
N ASP A 898 -23.31 29.33 -2.32
CA ASP A 898 -23.88 30.43 -1.53
C ASP A 898 -24.97 31.20 -2.31
N SER A 899 -24.76 31.46 -3.60
CA SER A 899 -25.70 32.23 -4.44
C SER A 899 -26.98 31.46 -4.79
N VAL A 900 -26.98 30.13 -4.66
CA VAL A 900 -28.08 29.26 -5.13
C VAL A 900 -28.59 28.31 -4.04
N SER A 901 -28.21 28.54 -2.79
CA SER A 901 -28.42 27.58 -1.69
C SER A 901 -29.89 27.23 -1.49
N GLU A 902 -30.80 28.20 -1.49
CA GLU A 902 -32.22 27.96 -1.26
C GLU A 902 -32.87 27.21 -2.42
N GLN A 903 -32.60 27.65 -3.65
CA GLN A 903 -33.13 27.09 -4.89
C GLN A 903 -32.64 25.65 -5.08
N TYR A 904 -31.34 25.43 -4.88
CA TYR A 904 -30.74 24.11 -4.95
C TYR A 904 -31.27 23.19 -3.84
N SER A 905 -31.41 23.68 -2.60
CA SER A 905 -31.94 22.86 -1.50
C SER A 905 -33.35 22.38 -1.81
N ALA A 906 -34.23 23.25 -2.31
CA ALA A 906 -35.58 22.88 -2.72
C ALA A 906 -35.59 21.83 -3.84
N PHE A 907 -34.78 22.05 -4.89
CA PHE A 907 -34.60 21.11 -6.01
C PHE A 907 -34.09 19.74 -5.53
N SER A 908 -33.01 19.72 -4.75
CA SER A 908 -32.41 18.48 -4.23
C SER A 908 -33.38 17.70 -3.34
N ALA A 909 -34.18 18.40 -2.52
CA ALA A 909 -35.19 17.78 -1.67
C ALA A 909 -36.29 17.11 -2.50
N GLY A 910 -36.71 17.73 -3.61
CA GLY A 910 -37.68 17.15 -4.54
C GLY A 910 -37.11 15.95 -5.29
N PHE A 911 -35.87 16.06 -5.75
CA PHE A 911 -35.18 14.99 -6.48
C PHE A 911 -34.99 13.74 -5.63
N LEU A 912 -34.44 13.90 -4.42
CA LEU A 912 -34.17 12.81 -3.47
C LEU A 912 -35.46 12.23 -2.85
N LYS A 913 -36.60 12.90 -3.01
CA LYS A 913 -37.90 12.36 -2.58
C LYS A 913 -38.32 11.14 -3.40
N VAL A 914 -38.02 11.17 -4.71
CA VAL A 914 -38.37 10.09 -5.66
C VAL A 914 -37.17 9.18 -5.89
N CYS A 915 -36.04 9.75 -6.32
CA CYS A 915 -34.79 9.04 -6.58
C CYS A 915 -33.83 9.07 -5.38
N GLY A 916 -34.38 8.92 -4.17
CA GLY A 916 -33.60 8.81 -2.94
C GLY A 916 -33.20 7.39 -2.62
N GLY A 917 -31.97 7.18 -2.14
CA GLY A 917 -31.53 5.88 -1.64
C GLY A 917 -30.01 5.70 -1.63
N GLU A 918 -29.55 4.60 -1.05
CA GLU A 918 -28.13 4.25 -1.01
C GLU A 918 -27.56 4.00 -2.42
N ILE A 919 -28.38 3.59 -3.38
CA ILE A 919 -27.92 3.23 -4.74
C ILE A 919 -27.42 4.45 -5.49
N LEU A 920 -28.04 5.62 -5.31
CA LEU A 920 -27.60 6.85 -5.94
C LEU A 920 -26.17 7.21 -5.52
N SER A 921 -25.81 6.94 -4.26
CA SER A 921 -24.45 7.16 -3.73
C SER A 921 -23.38 6.25 -4.34
N LEU A 922 -23.77 5.22 -5.09
CA LEU A 922 -22.85 4.30 -5.76
C LEU A 922 -22.36 4.82 -7.12
N PHE A 923 -23.03 5.83 -7.67
CA PHE A 923 -22.67 6.47 -8.94
C PHE A 923 -21.58 7.52 -8.75
N GLN A 924 -20.77 7.71 -9.78
CA GLN A 924 -19.94 8.88 -9.98
C GLN A 924 -20.78 9.99 -10.64
N PRO A 925 -20.42 11.27 -10.45
CA PRO A 925 -21.17 12.39 -11.04
C PRO A 925 -21.35 12.27 -12.56
N SER A 926 -20.32 11.83 -13.27
CA SER A 926 -20.36 11.65 -14.73
C SER A 926 -21.25 10.47 -15.15
N GLU A 927 -21.30 9.40 -14.35
CA GLU A 927 -22.19 8.26 -14.59
C GLU A 927 -23.65 8.65 -14.36
N LEU A 928 -23.92 9.44 -13.30
CA LEU A 928 -25.26 9.93 -13.01
C LEU A 928 -25.74 10.86 -14.12
N MET A 929 -24.90 11.80 -14.57
CA MET A 929 -25.22 12.68 -15.71
C MET A 929 -25.52 11.86 -16.98
N ALA A 930 -24.65 10.91 -17.32
CA ALA A 930 -24.83 10.03 -18.48
C ALA A 930 -26.12 9.21 -18.42
N MET A 931 -26.56 8.81 -17.22
CA MET A 931 -27.82 8.10 -17.02
C MET A 931 -29.04 9.00 -17.22
N VAL A 932 -29.00 10.24 -16.71
CA VAL A 932 -30.13 11.18 -16.82
C VAL A 932 -30.27 11.75 -18.23
N VAL A 933 -29.16 12.23 -18.78
CA VAL A 933 -29.10 12.96 -20.07
C VAL A 933 -28.94 12.01 -21.26
N GLY A 934 -28.36 10.83 -21.04
CA GLY A 934 -27.98 9.90 -22.10
C GLY A 934 -26.55 10.11 -22.59
N ASN A 935 -26.13 9.25 -23.51
CA ASN A 935 -24.78 9.18 -24.05
C ASN A 935 -24.70 9.72 -25.50
N ASN A 936 -23.48 9.98 -25.95
CA ASN A 936 -23.16 10.43 -27.33
C ASN A 936 -22.38 9.38 -28.14
N ASN A 937 -22.38 8.11 -27.71
CA ASN A 937 -21.63 7.06 -28.38
C ASN A 937 -22.49 6.35 -29.44
N TYR A 938 -22.54 6.91 -30.65
CA TYR A 938 -23.46 6.46 -31.69
C TYR A 938 -22.96 5.21 -32.44
N ASN A 939 -23.75 4.13 -32.41
CA ASN A 939 -23.54 2.94 -33.23
C ASN A 939 -24.71 2.75 -34.22
N TRP A 940 -24.64 3.46 -35.35
CA TRP A 940 -25.73 3.53 -36.32
C TRP A 940 -26.07 2.17 -36.98
N GLU A 941 -25.12 1.25 -37.06
CA GLU A 941 -25.37 -0.11 -37.58
C GLU A 941 -26.27 -0.93 -36.65
N GLU A 942 -26.14 -0.72 -35.34
CA GLU A 942 -26.93 -1.39 -34.33
C GLU A 942 -28.37 -0.84 -34.28
N MET A 943 -28.53 0.46 -34.55
CA MET A 943 -29.85 1.09 -34.73
C MET A 943 -30.58 0.47 -35.95
N GLU A 944 -29.89 0.24 -37.06
CA GLU A 944 -30.47 -0.40 -38.25
C GLU A 944 -30.92 -1.84 -37.96
N LYS A 945 -30.10 -2.62 -37.25
CA LYS A 945 -30.43 -4.01 -36.88
C LYS A 945 -31.66 -4.12 -35.98
N ASN A 946 -31.90 -3.14 -35.11
CA ASN A 946 -33.00 -3.13 -34.15
C ASN A 946 -34.27 -2.40 -34.65
N ALA A 947 -34.24 -1.84 -35.86
CA ALA A 947 -35.39 -1.15 -36.43
C ALA A 947 -36.56 -2.11 -36.73
N VAL A 948 -37.76 -1.72 -36.32
CA VAL A 948 -39.00 -2.48 -36.55
C VAL A 948 -39.76 -1.84 -37.71
N TYR A 949 -40.26 -2.65 -38.63
CA TYR A 949 -41.00 -2.16 -39.79
C TYR A 949 -42.48 -2.53 -39.66
N LYS A 950 -43.38 -1.58 -39.97
CA LYS A 950 -44.84 -1.76 -39.91
C LYS A 950 -45.50 -1.35 -41.23
N GLY A 951 -46.69 -1.89 -41.48
CA GLY A 951 -47.42 -1.67 -42.73
C GLY A 951 -46.87 -2.53 -43.87
N GLU A 952 -46.57 -1.91 -45.01
CA GLU A 952 -46.01 -2.55 -46.21
C GLU A 952 -44.48 -2.66 -46.18
N PHE A 953 -43.84 -1.99 -45.22
CA PHE A 953 -42.38 -2.00 -45.09
C PHE A 953 -41.86 -3.27 -44.41
N THR A 954 -40.78 -3.78 -44.97
CA THR A 954 -39.94 -4.87 -44.42
C THR A 954 -38.47 -4.46 -44.57
N ALA A 955 -37.57 -5.11 -43.85
CA ALA A 955 -36.13 -4.83 -43.94
C ALA A 955 -35.56 -4.96 -45.38
N THR A 956 -36.22 -5.71 -46.26
CA THR A 956 -35.83 -5.89 -47.67
C THR A 956 -36.55 -4.98 -48.65
N HIS A 957 -37.51 -4.16 -48.20
CA HIS A 957 -38.30 -3.29 -49.05
C HIS A 957 -37.41 -2.25 -49.77
N PRO A 958 -37.60 -1.98 -51.07
CA PRO A 958 -36.74 -1.06 -51.84
C PRO A 958 -36.60 0.32 -51.21
N THR A 959 -37.69 0.94 -50.77
CA THR A 959 -37.68 2.26 -50.11
C THR A 959 -36.94 2.26 -48.77
N VAL A 960 -36.99 1.15 -48.02
CA VAL A 960 -36.28 1.01 -46.72
C VAL A 960 -34.77 0.90 -46.94
N ARG A 961 -34.34 0.15 -47.96
CA ARG A 961 -32.92 0.09 -48.35
C ARG A 961 -32.40 1.45 -48.79
N LEU A 962 -33.17 2.16 -49.62
CA LEU A 962 -32.84 3.52 -50.03
C LEU A 962 -32.75 4.47 -48.83
N PHE A 963 -33.63 4.32 -47.83
CA PHE A 963 -33.58 5.09 -46.59
C PHE A 963 -32.25 4.87 -45.85
N TRP A 964 -31.87 3.62 -45.57
CA TRP A 964 -30.64 3.32 -44.83
C TRP A 964 -29.38 3.72 -45.60
N GLU A 965 -29.36 3.54 -46.92
CA GLU A 965 -28.27 4.07 -47.76
C GLU A 965 -28.12 5.58 -47.63
N VAL A 966 -29.23 6.33 -47.76
CA VAL A 966 -29.23 7.79 -47.63
C VAL A 966 -28.83 8.21 -46.22
N PHE A 967 -29.34 7.52 -45.20
CA PHE A 967 -29.02 7.79 -43.81
C PHE A 967 -27.53 7.57 -43.50
N HIS A 968 -26.94 6.46 -43.96
CA HIS A 968 -25.52 6.18 -43.73
C HIS A 968 -24.59 7.15 -44.44
N GLU A 969 -25.00 7.69 -45.59
CA GLU A 969 -24.30 8.75 -46.33
C GLU A 969 -24.35 10.13 -45.64
N PHE A 970 -25.25 10.35 -44.67
CA PHE A 970 -25.30 11.63 -43.96
C PHE A 970 -24.07 11.87 -43.07
N PRO A 971 -23.60 13.14 -42.96
CA PRO A 971 -22.61 13.52 -41.96
C PRO A 971 -23.17 13.36 -40.54
N LEU A 972 -22.29 13.27 -39.55
CA LEU A 972 -22.65 13.01 -38.15
C LEU A 972 -23.68 14.02 -37.63
N GLU A 973 -23.52 15.30 -37.98
CA GLU A 973 -24.41 16.40 -37.60
C GLU A 973 -25.84 16.16 -38.09
N LYS A 974 -26.02 15.70 -39.34
CA LYS A 974 -27.35 15.38 -39.88
C LYS A 974 -27.93 14.11 -39.27
N LYS A 975 -27.10 13.14 -38.91
CA LYS A 975 -27.55 11.93 -38.19
C LYS A 975 -28.05 12.27 -36.78
N LYS A 976 -27.37 13.19 -36.09
CA LYS A 976 -27.82 13.74 -34.80
C LYS A 976 -29.13 14.52 -34.94
N GLN A 977 -29.24 15.38 -35.96
CA GLN A 977 -30.50 16.10 -36.24
C GLN A 977 -31.65 15.14 -36.58
N PHE A 978 -31.38 14.04 -37.31
CA PHE A 978 -32.38 13.02 -37.56
C PHE A 978 -32.82 12.32 -36.27
N LEU A 979 -31.88 12.01 -35.38
CA LEU A 979 -32.20 11.42 -34.09
C LEU A 979 -33.05 12.38 -33.24
N LEU A 980 -32.72 13.67 -33.24
CA LEU A 980 -33.51 14.74 -32.62
C LEU A 980 -34.92 14.81 -33.21
N PHE A 981 -35.03 14.79 -34.55
CA PHE A 981 -36.30 14.76 -35.28
C PHE A 981 -37.15 13.53 -34.93
N LEU A 982 -36.54 12.35 -34.80
CA LEU A 982 -37.26 11.09 -34.57
C LEU A 982 -37.61 10.85 -33.10
N THR A 983 -36.76 11.25 -32.17
CA THR A 983 -36.84 10.83 -30.75
C THR A 983 -37.08 11.97 -29.78
N GLY A 984 -36.92 13.22 -30.24
CA GLY A 984 -36.98 14.43 -29.42
C GLY A 984 -35.66 14.79 -28.73
N SER A 985 -34.60 13.99 -28.89
CA SER A 985 -33.27 14.25 -28.35
C SER A 985 -32.18 13.75 -29.31
N ASP A 986 -31.00 14.37 -29.31
CA ASP A 986 -29.83 13.84 -30.02
C ASP A 986 -28.99 12.88 -29.16
N ARG A 987 -29.47 12.54 -27.96
CA ARG A 987 -28.84 11.65 -26.98
C ARG A 987 -29.45 10.25 -27.05
N ILE A 988 -28.63 9.24 -26.77
CA ILE A 988 -29.07 7.84 -26.70
C ILE A 988 -29.12 7.33 -25.26
N PRO A 989 -29.96 6.33 -24.95
CA PRO A 989 -29.96 5.71 -23.63
C PRO A 989 -28.60 5.11 -23.27
N ILE A 990 -28.32 4.96 -21.98
CA ILE A 990 -27.03 4.50 -21.49
C ILE A 990 -26.67 3.07 -21.94
N HIS A 991 -27.68 2.25 -22.23
CA HIS A 991 -27.52 0.90 -22.81
C HIS A 991 -27.12 0.91 -24.29
N GLY A 992 -26.92 2.09 -24.89
CA GLY A 992 -26.52 2.23 -26.28
C GLY A 992 -27.69 2.16 -27.26
N MET A 993 -27.37 2.18 -28.55
CA MET A 993 -28.36 2.19 -29.63
C MET A 993 -29.16 0.88 -29.73
N GLU A 994 -28.71 -0.22 -29.14
CA GLU A 994 -29.46 -1.47 -29.08
C GLU A 994 -30.81 -1.31 -28.38
N SER A 995 -30.83 -0.50 -27.32
CA SER A 995 -32.05 -0.21 -26.56
C SER A 995 -33.02 0.73 -27.27
N LEU A 996 -32.54 1.48 -28.28
CA LEU A 996 -33.34 2.42 -29.03
C LEU A 996 -34.07 1.69 -30.18
N ARG A 997 -35.31 1.28 -29.91
CA ARG A 997 -36.18 0.72 -30.95
C ARG A 997 -36.85 1.84 -31.72
N ILE A 998 -36.49 1.96 -33.01
CA ILE A 998 -37.18 2.83 -33.97
C ILE A 998 -38.20 2.01 -34.75
N VAL A 999 -39.32 2.64 -35.09
CA VAL A 999 -40.36 2.00 -35.90
C VAL A 999 -40.51 2.78 -37.20
N ILE A 1000 -40.38 2.13 -38.36
CA ILE A 1000 -40.60 2.77 -39.67
C ILE A 1000 -41.88 2.20 -40.27
N GLN A 1001 -42.83 3.08 -40.55
CA GLN A 1001 -44.17 2.73 -41.01
C GLN A 1001 -44.47 3.34 -42.37
N SER A 1002 -45.08 2.55 -43.26
CA SER A 1002 -45.52 3.02 -44.57
C SER A 1002 -46.79 3.84 -44.47
N THR A 1003 -46.82 5.00 -45.12
CA THR A 1003 -48.01 5.86 -45.23
C THR A 1003 -48.62 5.77 -46.63
N THR A 1004 -49.95 5.89 -46.75
CA THR A 1004 -50.66 5.97 -48.04
C THR A 1004 -50.53 7.33 -48.73
N ALA A 1005 -49.74 8.24 -48.15
CA ALA A 1005 -49.49 9.58 -48.67
C ALA A 1005 -48.63 9.53 -49.95
N GLU A 1006 -48.89 10.46 -50.86
CA GLU A 1006 -48.12 10.61 -52.10
C GLU A 1006 -46.66 11.03 -51.84
N GLU A 1007 -45.76 10.75 -52.79
CA GLU A 1007 -44.30 11.02 -52.68
C GLU A 1007 -43.91 12.49 -52.51
N HIS A 1008 -44.85 13.43 -52.64
CA HIS A 1008 -44.59 14.85 -52.44
C HIS A 1008 -44.62 15.28 -50.96
N TYR A 1009 -45.19 14.46 -50.08
CA TYR A 1009 -45.21 14.70 -48.64
C TYR A 1009 -43.84 14.44 -47.99
N LEU A 1010 -43.58 15.10 -46.87
CA LEU A 1010 -42.38 14.87 -46.06
C LEU A 1010 -42.60 13.66 -45.14
N PRO A 1011 -41.53 12.92 -44.77
CA PRO A 1011 -41.64 11.95 -43.69
C PRO A 1011 -41.99 12.68 -42.37
N VAL A 1012 -42.85 12.06 -41.56
CA VAL A 1012 -43.35 12.61 -40.29
C VAL A 1012 -42.87 11.74 -39.15
N ALA A 1013 -42.37 12.35 -38.08
CA ALA A 1013 -41.94 11.64 -36.88
C ALA A 1013 -42.92 11.83 -35.72
N HIS A 1014 -43.22 10.74 -35.03
CA HIS A 1014 -43.92 10.73 -33.75
C HIS A 1014 -42.92 10.37 -32.65
N THR A 1015 -42.33 11.40 -32.04
CA THR A 1015 -41.22 11.31 -31.07
C THR A 1015 -41.54 10.49 -29.82
N CYS A 1016 -42.81 10.44 -29.43
CA CYS A 1016 -43.33 9.67 -28.29
C CYS A 1016 -43.18 8.17 -28.48
N TYR A 1017 -43.23 7.70 -29.74
CA TYR A 1017 -43.17 6.28 -30.11
C TYR A 1017 -41.90 5.91 -30.90
N ASN A 1018 -40.99 6.87 -31.10
CA ASN A 1018 -39.85 6.75 -32.02
C ASN A 1018 -40.28 6.21 -33.41
N LEU A 1019 -41.45 6.66 -33.88
CA LEU A 1019 -42.10 6.18 -35.09
C LEU A 1019 -41.84 7.18 -36.22
N LEU A 1020 -41.37 6.68 -37.37
CA LEU A 1020 -41.23 7.43 -38.60
C LEU A 1020 -42.26 6.96 -39.62
N ASP A 1021 -43.25 7.80 -39.90
CA ASP A 1021 -44.17 7.62 -41.01
C ASP A 1021 -43.51 8.13 -42.30
N MET A 1022 -43.30 7.21 -43.24
CA MET A 1022 -42.57 7.48 -44.46
C MET A 1022 -43.39 7.06 -45.70
N PRO A 1023 -43.62 7.97 -46.67
CA PRO A 1023 -44.16 7.64 -47.98
C PRO A 1023 -43.27 6.66 -48.76
N CYS A 1024 -43.87 5.90 -49.68
CA CYS A 1024 -43.15 4.99 -50.57
C CYS A 1024 -42.42 5.75 -51.69
N TYR A 1025 -41.26 6.33 -51.40
CA TYR A 1025 -40.43 7.03 -52.40
C TYR A 1025 -39.85 6.07 -53.44
N GLN A 1026 -39.92 6.45 -54.72
CA GLN A 1026 -39.41 5.63 -55.84
C GLN A 1026 -37.92 5.79 -56.12
N THR A 1027 -37.31 6.94 -55.77
CA THR A 1027 -35.90 7.21 -56.09
C THR A 1027 -35.11 7.73 -54.88
N LYS A 1028 -33.81 7.42 -54.87
CA LYS A 1028 -32.86 7.85 -53.83
C LYS A 1028 -32.78 9.37 -53.67
N ASP A 1029 -32.81 10.11 -54.78
CA ASP A 1029 -32.68 11.57 -54.78
C ASP A 1029 -33.91 12.26 -54.18
N ILE A 1030 -35.11 11.74 -54.44
CA ILE A 1030 -36.34 12.26 -53.83
C ILE A 1030 -36.31 12.00 -52.33
N LEU A 1031 -36.01 10.77 -51.90
CA LEU A 1031 -35.90 10.42 -50.48
C LEU A 1031 -34.86 11.28 -49.78
N ARG A 1032 -33.65 11.45 -50.35
CA ARG A 1032 -32.60 12.29 -49.78
C ARG A 1032 -33.04 13.73 -49.60
N ARG A 1033 -33.65 14.35 -50.62
CA ARG A 1033 -34.13 15.74 -50.52
C ARG A 1033 -35.22 15.88 -49.47
N ARG A 1034 -36.21 14.99 -49.46
CA ARG A 1034 -37.36 15.05 -48.54
C ARG A 1034 -36.95 14.76 -47.10
N LEU A 1035 -36.12 13.75 -46.87
CA LEU A 1035 -35.57 13.43 -45.55
C LEU A 1035 -34.70 14.57 -45.04
N THR A 1036 -33.83 15.14 -45.88
CA THR A 1036 -33.03 16.31 -45.51
C THR A 1036 -33.91 17.50 -45.13
N GLN A 1037 -34.94 17.79 -45.93
CA GLN A 1037 -35.85 18.89 -45.66
C GLN A 1037 -36.64 18.68 -44.35
N ALA A 1038 -37.09 17.46 -44.07
CA ALA A 1038 -37.79 17.14 -42.82
C ALA A 1038 -36.89 17.29 -41.59
N VAL A 1039 -35.63 16.84 -41.69
CA VAL A 1039 -34.64 16.94 -40.61
C VAL A 1039 -34.18 18.39 -40.37
N GLU A 1040 -34.15 19.24 -41.40
CA GLU A 1040 -33.76 20.65 -41.27
C GLU A 1040 -34.92 21.57 -40.84
N GLN A 1041 -36.19 21.15 -40.99
CA GLN A 1041 -37.38 21.95 -40.71
C GLN A 1041 -38.23 21.39 -39.55
N TYR A 1042 -37.59 20.88 -38.50
CA TYR A 1042 -38.29 20.20 -37.39
C TYR A 1042 -38.95 21.13 -36.35
N GLU A 1043 -38.59 22.42 -36.30
CA GLU A 1043 -39.10 23.38 -35.29
C GLU A 1043 -40.52 23.91 -35.58
N GLY A 1044 -41.19 23.46 -36.65
CA GLY A 1044 -42.33 24.17 -37.23
C GLY A 1044 -43.69 23.47 -37.26
N PHE A 1045 -43.83 22.22 -36.80
CA PHE A 1045 -45.14 21.53 -36.83
C PHE A 1045 -45.67 21.29 -35.43
N SER A 1046 -46.08 22.38 -34.79
CA SER A 1046 -47.23 22.33 -33.89
C SER A 1046 -48.39 21.71 -34.66
N LEU A 1047 -48.76 20.48 -34.28
CA LEU A 1047 -50.06 19.90 -34.63
C LEU A 1047 -51.12 20.92 -34.27
N VAL A 1048 -51.88 21.37 -35.27
CA VAL A 1048 -53.16 22.06 -35.07
C VAL A 1048 -54.14 21.09 -34.44
#